data_AF-A0A9N9N7H9-F1
#
_entry.id   AF-A0A9N9N7H9-F1
#
_cell.length_a   1.000
_cell.length_b   1.000
_cell.length_c   1.000
_cell.angle_alpha   90.00
_cell.angle_beta   90.00
_cell.angle_gamma   90.00
#
_symmetry.space_group_name_H-M   'P 1'
#
loop_
_entity.id
_entity.type
_entity.pdbx_description
1 polymer ?
#
loop_
_entity_poly.entity_id
_entity_poly.type
_entity_poly.pdbx_seq_one_letter_code
_entity_poly.pdbx_strand_id
1 'polypeptide(L)'
;MTSSDLSQDFFDTLIQISDKKNNKIKVFQADSRVLRSRCEYFNIALSDTWRNNNDTMYRLELEMPCDVFQEILEGIYNGSIILSNIDLTFSMDLLLASDFLLLHEFVDFLKFKLLEGSKENWSDNDIIYILKASHQLPCLRELYLVCQDMVAENPKILFDSPEFSSIDEELLLNILKLDMICAHELIVFNKLIKWGIANTPNYSTITDNTSRLSALGATIEKGLKLIRYNYIRRSIKTKYNQIIPKNFLYSSRSKDMVDPKVISNRFAGIVAAWIDRKDPMEVQYTAVKNPFRFRHVFRMNDNTDFSPEHYKFHRFSKLPTMKCHEGPSLMIIKLKNSGKIIGAYNPIQWGKGDYSYRSTSESFIFSCDDRFGSNYRLCRVINYNRAVCLFGGLLKFGEDLKFTCDKEIVKCKIEHKFYEQTSLVEGIYEVDEWNVYKVRTKDILPMRVMINLDLESKIINSDFFGIISTWIDKKDLENDEPYLKSNMPYQFTPIFRMKDNSAFFPKQYYNQLTERILPTMKCHHHGPSLMLMKIKSSGKVIGAYNPLDWQHHTYAADVQYRSTKKSFIFSYELYGNNETNYRLCRVVNFDQAIASEKMITNRKDINSLILRFGDDLVFSHQEGINQNINSSIFCRIKANGCYQQPPIMPIGNYEIDKWEIFRVEK
;
A
#
# COMPACT_ATOMS: atom_id res chain seq x y z
N MET A 1 -15.72 -10.41 43.38
CA MET A 1 -15.50 -11.04 44.69
C MET A 1 -14.45 -10.24 45.41
N THR A 2 -14.75 -9.81 46.63
CA THR A 2 -13.87 -9.01 47.50
C THR A 2 -12.65 -9.83 47.95
N SER A 3 -11.55 -9.12 48.17
CA SER A 3 -10.16 -9.55 48.30
C SER A 3 -9.81 -10.25 49.63
N SER A 4 -10.47 -11.33 50.03
CA SER A 4 -10.16 -11.95 51.33
C SER A 4 -10.07 -13.46 51.40
N ASP A 5 -10.12 -14.21 50.30
CA ASP A 5 -9.93 -15.68 50.35
C ASP A 5 -9.09 -16.17 49.16
N LEU A 6 -7.78 -15.91 49.20
CA LEU A 6 -6.81 -16.77 48.51
C LEU A 6 -6.29 -17.75 49.56
N SER A 7 -6.74 -18.99 49.42
CA SER A 7 -6.15 -20.15 50.07
C SER A 7 -4.64 -20.12 49.91
N GLN A 8 -3.97 -20.59 50.95
CA GLN A 8 -2.53 -20.69 51.10
C GLN A 8 -1.95 -21.77 50.16
N ASP A 9 -2.16 -21.61 48.85
CA ASP A 9 -1.73 -22.54 47.81
C ASP A 9 -0.38 -22.08 47.21
N PHE A 10 0.54 -23.05 47.12
CA PHE A 10 1.93 -22.91 46.73
C PHE A 10 2.10 -22.12 45.41
N PHE A 11 2.54 -20.86 45.50
CA PHE A 11 3.13 -20.17 44.35
C PHE A 11 4.44 -20.89 43.98
N ASP A 12 4.61 -21.20 42.69
CA ASP A 12 5.79 -21.90 42.17
C ASP A 12 6.69 -20.97 41.32
N THR A 13 6.31 -19.69 41.18
CA THR A 13 6.99 -18.70 40.35
C THR A 13 7.19 -17.38 41.09
N LEU A 14 8.42 -16.84 41.03
CA LEU A 14 8.78 -15.49 41.47
C LEU A 14 9.16 -14.64 40.26
N ILE A 15 8.51 -13.49 40.12
CA ILE A 15 8.78 -12.55 39.03
C ILE A 15 9.28 -11.24 39.63
N GLN A 16 10.55 -10.93 39.41
CA GLN A 16 11.15 -9.66 39.79
C GLN A 16 10.95 -8.66 38.66
N ILE A 17 10.26 -7.56 38.96
CA ILE A 17 10.06 -6.44 38.04
C ILE A 17 11.00 -5.30 38.42
N SER A 18 11.82 -4.89 37.46
CA SER A 18 12.70 -3.72 37.57
C SER A 18 12.07 -2.54 36.83
N ASP A 19 11.60 -1.55 37.58
CA ASP A 19 11.07 -0.28 37.06
C ASP A 19 12.20 0.75 37.05
N LYS A 20 12.87 0.91 35.90
CA LYS A 20 13.95 1.90 35.73
C LYS A 20 13.45 3.34 35.77
N LYS A 21 12.18 3.60 35.45
CA LYS A 21 11.61 4.95 35.42
C LYS A 21 11.47 5.51 36.83
N ASN A 22 11.06 4.67 37.77
CA ASN A 22 10.85 5.03 39.17
C ASN A 22 11.95 4.52 40.12
N ASN A 23 13.01 3.88 39.60
CA ASN A 23 14.05 3.20 40.38
C ASN A 23 13.47 2.26 41.46
N LYS A 24 12.49 1.45 41.07
CA LYS A 24 11.76 0.55 41.97
C LYS A 24 11.94 -0.90 41.53
N ILE A 25 12.13 -1.79 42.49
CA ILE A 25 12.12 -3.24 42.24
C ILE A 25 11.00 -3.85 43.08
N LYS A 26 10.15 -4.67 42.47
CA LYS A 26 9.06 -5.38 43.16
C LYS A 26 9.06 -6.83 42.73
N VAL A 27 8.89 -7.74 43.68
CA VAL A 27 8.78 -9.18 43.42
C VAL A 27 7.32 -9.60 43.55
N PHE A 28 6.84 -10.32 42.55
CA PHE A 28 5.48 -10.87 42.47
C PHE A 28 5.52 -12.39 42.59
N GLN A 29 4.56 -12.94 43.33
CA GLN A 29 4.35 -14.38 43.45
C GLN A 29 3.23 -14.80 42.50
N ALA A 30 3.41 -15.89 41.76
CA ALA A 30 2.46 -16.36 40.77
C ALA A 30 2.45 -17.89 40.63
N ASP A 31 1.40 -18.41 39.99
CA ASP A 31 1.20 -19.82 39.62
C ASP A 31 1.54 -19.99 38.13
N SER A 32 2.56 -20.79 37.85
CA SER A 32 3.05 -21.04 36.48
C SER A 32 1.96 -21.58 35.57
N ARG A 33 1.01 -22.39 36.08
CA ARG A 33 -0.06 -22.98 35.27
C ARG A 33 -1.02 -21.92 34.76
N VAL A 34 -1.39 -20.96 35.61
CA VAL A 34 -2.26 -19.83 35.23
C VAL A 34 -1.55 -18.98 34.18
N LEU A 35 -0.31 -18.57 34.46
CA LEU A 35 0.49 -17.73 33.56
C LEU A 35 0.66 -18.37 32.18
N ARG A 36 1.08 -19.64 32.13
CA ARG A 36 1.30 -20.38 30.88
C ARG A 36 0.01 -20.57 30.06
N SER A 37 -1.13 -20.72 30.74
CA SER A 37 -2.41 -20.94 30.06
C SER A 37 -2.99 -19.68 29.40
N ARG A 38 -2.54 -18.48 29.81
CA ARG A 38 -3.19 -17.21 29.45
C ARG A 38 -2.24 -16.14 28.89
N CYS A 39 -0.93 -16.40 28.88
CA CYS A 39 0.07 -15.50 28.32
C CYS A 39 1.13 -16.30 27.57
N GLU A 40 1.28 -16.01 26.28
CA GLU A 40 2.19 -16.74 25.41
C GLU A 40 3.65 -16.59 25.85
N TYR A 41 4.07 -15.39 26.27
CA TYR A 41 5.40 -15.17 26.84
C TYR A 41 5.68 -16.12 28.00
N PHE A 42 4.79 -16.20 28.98
CA PHE A 42 4.99 -17.08 30.13
C PHE A 42 4.88 -18.55 29.77
N ASN A 43 4.08 -18.93 28.76
CA ASN A 43 4.04 -20.30 28.25
C ASN A 43 5.42 -20.76 27.75
N ILE A 44 6.14 -19.85 27.08
CA ILE A 44 7.49 -20.09 26.57
C ILE A 44 8.52 -20.01 27.70
N ALA A 45 8.50 -18.93 28.49
CA ALA A 45 9.50 -18.64 29.52
C ALA A 45 9.48 -19.62 30.70
N LEU A 46 8.32 -20.22 31.01
CA LEU A 46 8.14 -21.21 32.08
C LEU A 46 8.05 -22.65 31.53
N SER A 47 8.61 -22.91 30.34
CA SER A 47 8.70 -24.25 29.78
C SER A 47 9.82 -25.07 30.44
N ASP A 48 9.67 -26.40 30.45
CA ASP A 48 10.60 -27.30 31.14
C ASP A 48 12.03 -27.22 30.61
N THR A 49 12.24 -26.74 29.37
CA THR A 49 13.57 -26.53 28.78
C THR A 49 14.34 -25.36 29.37
N TRP A 50 13.66 -24.42 30.06
CA TRP A 50 14.26 -23.24 30.69
C TRP A 50 14.38 -23.38 32.22
N ARG A 51 13.91 -24.50 32.78
CA ARG A 51 13.94 -24.76 34.21
C ARG A 51 15.34 -25.23 34.63
N ASN A 52 15.96 -24.52 35.57
CA ASN A 52 17.17 -25.03 36.22
C ASN A 52 16.83 -26.26 37.09
N ASN A 53 17.53 -27.38 36.87
CA ASN A 53 17.23 -28.68 37.47
C ASN A 53 17.27 -28.73 39.02
N ASN A 54 17.76 -27.68 39.69
CA ASN A 54 17.96 -27.65 41.15
C ASN A 54 17.02 -26.70 41.92
N ASP A 55 16.15 -25.95 41.25
CA ASP A 55 15.25 -24.99 41.89
C ASP A 55 13.80 -25.53 42.00
N THR A 56 13.23 -25.41 43.20
CA THR A 56 11.80 -25.70 43.45
C THR A 56 10.87 -24.62 42.88
N MET A 57 11.41 -23.47 42.49
CA MET A 57 10.69 -22.25 42.08
C MET A 57 11.24 -21.70 40.76
N TYR A 58 10.37 -21.24 39.87
CA TYR A 58 10.77 -20.42 38.73
C TYR A 58 11.16 -19.01 39.18
N ARG A 59 12.18 -18.43 38.55
CA ARG A 59 12.60 -17.04 38.79
C ARG A 59 12.73 -16.32 37.46
N LEU A 60 11.95 -15.26 37.27
CA LEU A 60 11.97 -14.41 36.10
C LEU A 60 12.35 -12.98 36.50
N GLU A 61 13.13 -12.31 35.66
CA GLU A 61 13.47 -10.90 35.81
C GLU A 61 13.00 -10.15 34.57
N LEU A 62 12.05 -9.23 34.74
CA LEU A 62 11.50 -8.42 33.66
C LEU A 62 11.68 -6.93 33.95
N GLU A 63 11.69 -6.12 32.90
CA GLU A 63 11.88 -4.66 33.00
C GLU A 63 10.64 -3.92 32.46
N MET A 64 9.83 -3.36 33.37
CA MET A 64 8.64 -2.55 33.07
C MET A 64 8.13 -1.84 34.34
N PRO A 65 7.20 -0.86 34.24
CA PRO A 65 6.61 -0.24 35.41
C PRO A 65 5.85 -1.24 36.29
N CYS A 66 6.06 -1.14 37.61
CA CYS A 66 5.54 -2.12 38.57
C CYS A 66 4.00 -2.12 38.68
N ASP A 67 3.39 -0.96 38.55
CA ASP A 67 1.93 -0.75 38.53
C ASP A 67 1.31 -1.32 37.25
N VAL A 68 1.93 -1.08 36.09
CA VAL A 68 1.52 -1.66 34.82
C VAL A 68 1.56 -3.20 34.85
N PHE A 69 2.67 -3.78 35.34
CA PHE A 69 2.76 -5.23 35.45
C PHE A 69 1.71 -5.80 36.40
N GLN A 70 1.41 -5.10 37.50
CA GLN A 70 0.39 -5.53 38.44
C GLN A 70 -0.99 -5.61 37.77
N GLU A 71 -1.39 -4.60 37.00
CA GLU A 71 -2.66 -4.62 36.25
C GLU A 71 -2.72 -5.75 35.23
N ILE A 72 -1.62 -6.02 34.51
CA ILE A 72 -1.56 -7.14 33.56
C ILE A 72 -1.67 -8.48 34.30
N LEU A 73 -0.95 -8.64 35.41
CA LEU A 73 -0.97 -9.87 36.21
C LEU A 73 -2.38 -10.12 36.77
N GLU A 74 -3.02 -9.12 37.35
CA GLU A 74 -4.41 -9.22 37.82
C GLU A 74 -5.37 -9.55 36.67
N GLY A 75 -5.15 -8.94 35.50
CA GLY A 75 -5.87 -9.26 34.26
C GLY A 75 -5.75 -10.72 33.81
N ILE A 76 -4.54 -11.27 33.86
CA ILE A 76 -4.27 -12.68 33.54
C ILE A 76 -5.06 -13.60 34.46
N TYR A 77 -5.10 -13.31 35.77
CA TYR A 77 -5.85 -14.11 36.74
C TYR A 77 -7.36 -13.96 36.58
N ASN A 78 -7.85 -12.73 36.43
CA ASN A 78 -9.28 -12.43 36.37
C ASN A 78 -9.90 -12.74 34.99
N GLY A 79 -9.09 -12.84 33.94
CA GLY A 79 -9.55 -13.01 32.55
C GLY A 79 -10.07 -11.72 31.91
N SER A 80 -9.92 -10.57 32.58
CA SER A 80 -10.31 -9.25 32.08
C SER A 80 -9.49 -8.16 32.75
N ILE A 81 -9.10 -7.13 31.99
CA ILE A 81 -8.46 -5.92 32.52
C ILE A 81 -9.50 -4.78 32.47
N ILE A 82 -9.72 -4.10 33.61
CA ILE A 82 -10.67 -2.99 33.70
C ILE A 82 -9.90 -1.68 33.61
N LEU A 83 -9.99 -1.01 32.46
CA LEU A 83 -9.32 0.27 32.24
C LEU A 83 -10.25 1.44 32.55
N SER A 84 -10.25 1.93 33.79
CA SER A 84 -10.99 3.15 34.18
C SER A 84 -10.04 4.33 34.39
N ASN A 85 -10.26 5.44 33.68
CA ASN A 85 -9.54 6.71 33.83
C ASN A 85 -8.01 6.60 33.73
N ILE A 86 -7.52 5.98 32.67
CA ILE A 86 -6.09 5.82 32.42
C ILE A 86 -5.56 7.00 31.59
N ASP A 87 -4.45 7.59 32.01
CA ASP A 87 -3.76 8.63 31.23
C ASP A 87 -2.97 8.05 30.04
N LEU A 88 -2.48 8.92 29.16
CA LEU A 88 -1.74 8.47 27.98
C LEU A 88 -0.44 7.73 28.35
N THR A 89 0.26 8.17 29.39
CA THR A 89 1.55 7.61 29.77
C THR A 89 1.38 6.17 30.22
N PHE A 90 0.43 5.92 31.12
CA PHE A 90 0.10 4.57 31.56
C PHE A 90 -0.43 3.72 30.41
N SER A 91 -1.25 4.29 29.52
CA SER A 91 -1.75 3.56 28.34
C SER A 91 -0.63 3.09 27.41
N MET A 92 0.38 3.94 27.20
CA MET A 92 1.57 3.59 26.41
C MET A 92 2.45 2.57 27.13
N ASP A 93 2.73 2.77 28.42
CA ASP A 93 3.51 1.82 29.21
C ASP A 93 2.83 0.43 29.26
N LEU A 94 1.49 0.40 29.38
CA LEU A 94 0.67 -0.81 29.31
C LEU A 94 0.76 -1.50 27.95
N LEU A 95 0.70 -0.73 26.87
CA LEU A 95 0.79 -1.25 25.51
C LEU A 95 2.20 -1.79 25.19
N LEU A 96 3.27 -1.15 25.67
CA LEU A 96 4.64 -1.67 25.57
C LEU A 96 4.83 -2.97 26.37
N ALA A 97 4.35 -3.01 27.61
CA ALA A 97 4.41 -4.22 28.44
C ALA A 97 3.59 -5.37 27.83
N SER A 98 2.43 -5.05 27.25
CA SER A 98 1.56 -6.03 26.58
C SER A 98 2.20 -6.63 25.34
N ASP A 99 2.90 -5.83 24.53
CA ASP A 99 3.67 -6.30 23.39
C ASP A 99 4.82 -7.22 23.83
N PHE A 100 5.57 -6.82 24.86
CA PHE A 100 6.64 -7.64 25.44
C PHE A 100 6.13 -8.99 25.95
N LEU A 101 4.95 -9.01 26.58
CA LEU A 101 4.30 -10.21 27.09
C LEU A 101 3.49 -10.99 26.03
N LEU A 102 3.58 -10.59 24.75
CA LEU A 102 2.90 -11.23 23.61
C LEU A 102 1.36 -11.26 23.74
N LEU A 103 0.76 -10.22 24.30
CA LEU A 103 -0.69 -10.07 24.46
C LEU A 103 -1.31 -9.37 23.23
N HIS A 104 -1.20 -10.00 22.05
CA HIS A 104 -1.51 -9.37 20.76
C HIS A 104 -2.90 -8.75 20.65
N GLU A 105 -3.96 -9.45 21.08
CA GLU A 105 -5.34 -8.92 21.03
C GLU A 105 -5.50 -7.67 21.92
N PHE A 106 -4.81 -7.64 23.06
CA PHE A 106 -4.86 -6.51 23.97
C PHE A 106 -4.07 -5.31 23.43
N VAL A 107 -2.93 -5.55 22.77
CA VAL A 107 -2.19 -4.51 22.05
C VAL A 107 -3.07 -3.87 20.96
N ASP A 108 -3.79 -4.67 20.18
CA ASP A 108 -4.71 -4.16 19.15
C ASP A 108 -5.84 -3.32 19.77
N PHE A 109 -6.42 -3.78 20.88
CA PHE A 109 -7.43 -3.02 21.62
C PHE A 109 -6.89 -1.67 22.16
N LEU A 110 -5.69 -1.65 22.74
CA LEU A 110 -5.08 -0.44 23.28
C LEU A 110 -4.74 0.56 22.17
N LYS A 111 -4.20 0.10 21.03
CA LYS A 111 -3.97 0.95 19.85
C LYS A 111 -5.26 1.60 19.36
N PHE A 112 -6.32 0.80 19.24
CA PHE A 112 -7.64 1.28 18.84
C PHE A 112 -8.16 2.37 19.80
N LYS A 113 -8.07 2.12 21.11
CA LYS A 113 -8.46 3.09 22.14
C LYS A 113 -7.69 4.41 22.04
N LEU A 114 -6.38 4.35 21.79
CA LEU A 114 -5.53 5.53 21.63
C LEU A 114 -5.89 6.32 20.35
N LEU A 115 -6.09 5.63 19.22
CA LEU A 115 -6.32 6.25 17.92
C LEU A 115 -7.76 6.75 17.69
N GLU A 116 -8.77 6.02 18.16
CA GLU A 116 -10.17 6.45 18.02
C GLU A 116 -10.64 7.29 19.22
N GLY A 117 -10.19 6.97 20.43
CA GLY A 117 -10.78 7.51 21.66
C GLY A 117 -10.12 8.77 22.23
N SER A 118 -8.82 9.00 21.99
CA SER A 118 -8.09 10.08 22.67
C SER A 118 -7.22 10.98 21.79
N LYS A 119 -6.98 10.62 20.53
CA LYS A 119 -6.06 11.37 19.65
C LYS A 119 -6.35 12.86 19.51
N GLU A 120 -7.61 13.26 19.55
CA GLU A 120 -8.02 14.67 19.40
C GLU A 120 -7.63 15.51 20.62
N ASN A 121 -7.35 14.85 21.75
CA ASN A 121 -6.98 15.48 23.01
C ASN A 121 -5.46 15.46 23.26
N TRP A 122 -4.66 14.90 22.37
CA TRP A 122 -3.21 14.84 22.54
C TRP A 122 -2.58 16.23 22.48
N SER A 123 -1.75 16.54 23.48
CA SER A 123 -0.90 17.71 23.49
C SER A 123 0.34 17.53 22.60
N ASP A 124 1.08 18.61 22.34
CA ASP A 124 2.35 18.54 21.62
C ASP A 124 3.34 17.57 22.29
N ASN A 125 3.38 17.54 23.63
CA ASN A 125 4.24 16.64 24.40
C ASN A 125 3.82 15.17 24.25
N ASP A 126 2.53 14.91 24.22
CA ASP A 126 1.97 13.58 24.00
C ASP A 126 2.37 13.03 22.63
N ILE A 127 2.25 13.86 21.59
CA ILE A 127 2.65 13.52 20.22
C ILE A 127 4.16 13.18 20.17
N ILE A 128 5.01 13.98 20.83
CA ILE A 128 6.45 13.73 20.87
C ILE A 128 6.77 12.43 21.61
N TYR A 129 6.10 12.19 22.75
CA TYR A 129 6.29 10.97 23.54
C TYR A 129 5.92 9.73 22.74
N ILE A 130 4.73 9.70 22.13
CA ILE A 130 4.28 8.59 21.28
C ILE A 130 5.24 8.41 20.09
N LEU A 131 5.62 9.50 19.41
CA LEU A 131 6.55 9.45 18.28
C LEU A 131 7.89 8.79 18.67
N LYS A 132 8.45 9.18 19.82
CA LYS A 132 9.71 8.59 20.34
C LYS A 132 9.53 7.14 20.72
N ALA A 133 8.46 6.78 21.43
CA ALA A 133 8.23 5.41 21.90
C ALA A 133 7.94 4.43 20.75
N SER A 134 7.28 4.88 19.68
CA SER A 134 6.76 3.99 18.63
C SER A 134 7.67 3.84 17.41
N HIS A 135 8.64 4.74 17.17
CA HIS A 135 9.36 4.79 15.88
C HIS A 135 10.16 3.53 15.51
N GLN A 136 10.59 2.74 16.50
CA GLN A 136 11.34 1.50 16.31
C GLN A 136 10.50 0.24 16.53
N LEU A 137 9.22 0.37 16.90
CA LEU A 137 8.37 -0.76 17.26
C LEU A 137 7.39 -1.10 16.14
N PRO A 138 7.55 -2.25 15.45
CA PRO A 138 6.67 -2.62 14.34
C PRO A 138 5.19 -2.71 14.73
N CYS A 139 4.89 -3.18 15.93
CA CYS A 139 3.53 -3.29 16.46
C CYS A 139 2.84 -1.92 16.62
N LEU A 140 3.62 -0.85 16.83
CA LEU A 140 3.13 0.53 17.04
C LEU A 140 3.31 1.41 15.81
N ARG A 141 3.60 0.81 14.66
CA ARG A 141 3.84 1.53 13.43
C ARG A 141 2.69 2.49 13.11
N GLU A 142 1.44 2.10 13.30
CA GLU A 142 0.29 2.99 13.03
C GLU A 142 0.33 4.28 13.87
N LEU A 143 0.57 4.16 15.18
CA LEU A 143 0.73 5.31 16.08
C LEU A 143 1.90 6.21 15.64
N TYR A 144 3.05 5.61 15.32
CA TYR A 144 4.21 6.34 14.83
C TYR A 144 3.88 7.18 13.60
N LEU A 145 3.18 6.59 12.64
CA LEU A 145 2.86 7.21 11.36
C LEU A 145 1.86 8.36 11.51
N VAL A 146 0.91 8.25 12.43
CA VAL A 146 -0.03 9.34 12.77
C VAL A 146 0.73 10.51 13.40
N CYS A 147 1.57 10.26 14.42
CA CYS A 147 2.37 11.31 15.05
C CYS A 147 3.38 11.93 14.07
N GLN A 148 3.97 11.12 13.19
CA GLN A 148 4.86 11.59 12.13
C GLN A 148 4.15 12.57 11.19
N ASP A 149 2.91 12.26 10.78
CA ASP A 149 2.10 13.15 9.95
C ASP A 149 1.76 14.46 10.69
N MET A 150 1.38 14.38 11.96
CA MET A 150 1.11 15.56 12.80
C MET A 150 2.33 16.49 12.90
N VAL A 151 3.53 15.92 13.13
CA VAL A 151 4.79 16.67 13.14
C VAL A 151 5.13 17.21 11.76
N ALA A 152 4.86 16.46 10.68
CA ALA A 152 5.10 16.95 9.33
C ALA A 152 4.21 18.17 9.00
N GLU A 153 2.94 18.14 9.40
CA GLU A 153 1.98 19.22 9.21
C GLU A 153 2.26 20.44 10.09
N ASN A 154 2.66 20.22 11.34
CA ASN A 154 3.08 21.27 12.27
C ASN A 154 4.47 20.95 12.87
N PRO A 155 5.57 21.25 12.14
CA PRO A 155 6.92 20.90 12.57
C PRO A 155 7.37 21.57 13.87
N LYS A 156 6.67 22.61 14.33
CA LYS A 156 6.96 23.28 15.59
C LYS A 156 6.78 22.34 16.79
N ILE A 157 5.84 21.40 16.72
CA ILE A 157 5.60 20.37 17.75
C ILE A 157 6.95 19.75 18.14
N LEU A 158 7.67 19.19 17.15
CA LEU A 158 8.95 18.55 17.41
C LEU A 158 10.11 19.56 17.52
N PHE A 159 10.19 20.53 16.61
CA PHE A 159 11.36 21.39 16.49
C PHE A 159 11.51 22.39 17.64
N ASP A 160 10.41 22.89 18.19
CA ASP A 160 10.42 23.84 19.29
C ASP A 160 10.38 23.15 20.67
N SER A 161 10.24 21.83 20.69
CA SER A 161 10.34 21.02 21.91
C SER A 161 11.69 21.22 22.62
N PRO A 162 11.69 21.30 23.97
CA PRO A 162 12.92 21.31 24.75
C PRO A 162 13.70 19.99 24.59
N GLU A 163 13.02 18.89 24.30
CA GLU A 163 13.60 17.57 24.10
C GLU A 163 14.15 17.35 22.68
N PHE A 164 14.02 18.33 21.78
CA PHE A 164 14.44 18.16 20.39
C PHE A 164 15.90 17.70 20.27
N SER A 165 16.78 18.26 21.10
CA SER A 165 18.21 17.92 21.08
C SER A 165 18.52 16.50 21.55
N SER A 166 17.62 15.84 22.27
CA SER A 166 17.79 14.46 22.77
C SER A 166 17.08 13.40 21.94
N ILE A 167 16.49 13.79 20.80
CA ILE A 167 15.91 12.86 19.84
C ILE A 167 17.01 11.99 19.23
N ASP A 168 16.71 10.70 19.07
CA ASP A 168 17.57 9.73 18.41
C ASP A 168 17.87 10.12 16.94
N GLU A 169 19.09 9.81 16.47
CA GLU A 169 19.53 10.15 15.10
C GLU A 169 18.61 9.50 14.05
N GLU A 170 18.21 8.24 14.23
CA GLU A 170 17.37 7.52 13.30
C GLU A 170 15.99 8.17 13.18
N LEU A 171 15.38 8.53 14.30
CA LEU A 171 14.11 9.27 14.32
C LEU A 171 14.24 10.61 13.59
N LEU A 172 15.29 11.38 13.87
CA LEU A 172 15.53 12.66 13.19
C LEU A 172 15.69 12.45 11.67
N LEU A 173 16.48 11.47 11.25
CA LEU A 173 16.67 11.15 9.83
C LEU A 173 15.36 10.72 9.17
N ASN A 174 14.53 9.94 9.86
CA ASN A 174 13.22 9.53 9.35
C ASN A 174 12.28 10.73 9.16
N ILE A 175 12.31 11.72 10.05
CA ILE A 175 11.59 12.99 9.86
C ILE A 175 12.18 13.79 8.68
N LEU A 176 13.51 13.91 8.59
CA LEU A 176 14.17 14.67 7.51
C LEU A 176 13.98 14.07 6.10
N LYS A 177 13.78 12.75 6.01
CA LYS A 177 13.42 12.06 4.75
C LYS A 177 12.02 12.42 4.27
N LEU A 178 11.15 12.95 5.14
CA LEU A 178 9.80 13.31 4.76
C LEU A 178 9.81 14.40 3.71
N ASP A 179 9.12 14.15 2.61
CA ASP A 179 9.17 15.11 1.53
C ASP A 179 8.40 16.41 1.83
N MET A 180 7.45 16.39 2.77
CA MET A 180 6.59 17.52 3.13
C MET A 180 6.61 17.81 4.61
N ILE A 181 7.74 18.30 5.09
CA ILE A 181 7.77 19.07 6.34
C ILE A 181 7.20 20.46 6.02
N CYS A 182 6.13 20.87 6.69
CA CYS A 182 5.51 22.19 6.57
C CYS A 182 6.35 23.31 7.22
N ALA A 183 7.65 23.33 6.93
CA ALA A 183 8.60 24.33 7.34
C ALA A 183 9.44 24.81 6.14
N HIS A 184 9.95 26.04 6.22
CA HIS A 184 10.94 26.50 5.26
C HIS A 184 12.22 25.68 5.44
N GLU A 185 12.87 25.27 4.34
CA GLU A 185 14.05 24.39 4.41
C GLU A 185 15.18 24.97 5.28
N LEU A 186 15.34 26.29 5.27
CA LEU A 186 16.25 26.99 6.18
C LEU A 186 15.98 26.67 7.67
N ILE A 187 14.71 26.59 8.08
CA ILE A 187 14.33 26.26 9.45
C ILE A 187 14.76 24.83 9.77
N VAL A 188 14.47 23.89 8.87
CA VAL A 188 14.87 22.47 8.98
C VAL A 188 16.39 22.35 9.11
N PHE A 189 17.15 23.01 8.23
CA PHE A 189 18.60 23.05 8.27
C PHE A 189 19.13 23.61 9.60
N ASN A 190 18.60 24.74 10.06
CA ASN A 190 19.02 25.35 11.33
C ASN A 190 18.73 24.43 12.53
N LYS A 191 17.62 23.69 12.52
CA LYS A 191 17.29 22.72 13.56
C LYS A 191 18.24 21.51 13.51
N LEU A 192 18.55 20.98 12.33
CA LEU A 192 19.58 19.94 12.19
C LEU A 192 20.94 20.40 12.75
N ILE A 193 21.36 21.64 12.46
CA ILE A 193 22.59 22.21 13.04
C ILE A 193 22.49 22.30 14.57
N LYS A 194 21.37 22.75 15.12
CA LYS A 194 21.15 22.83 16.58
C LYS A 194 21.26 21.44 17.22
N TRP A 195 20.62 20.43 16.65
CA TRP A 195 20.71 19.04 17.09
C TRP A 195 22.15 18.52 16.99
N GLY A 196 22.83 18.79 15.88
CA GLY A 196 24.22 18.39 15.66
C GLY A 196 25.17 19.00 16.68
N ILE A 197 25.00 20.28 17.02
CA ILE A 197 25.81 20.95 18.05
C ILE A 197 25.63 20.27 19.41
N ALA A 198 24.40 19.92 19.77
CA ALA A 198 24.11 19.26 21.04
C ALA A 198 24.70 17.84 21.12
N ASN A 199 24.78 17.14 19.99
CA ASN A 199 25.22 15.74 19.90
C ASN A 199 26.64 15.56 19.38
N THR A 200 27.38 16.65 19.12
CA THR A 200 28.80 16.59 18.76
C THR A 200 29.65 16.60 20.02
N PRO A 201 30.43 15.53 20.31
CA PRO A 201 31.30 15.49 21.48
C PRO A 201 32.25 16.68 21.51
N ASN A 202 32.40 17.30 22.68
CA ASN A 202 33.36 18.39 22.92
C ASN A 202 33.19 19.63 22.01
N TYR A 203 32.02 19.85 21.39
CA TYR A 203 31.82 20.95 20.44
C TYR A 203 32.21 22.34 20.98
N SER A 204 31.93 22.61 22.26
CA SER A 204 32.24 23.89 22.91
C SER A 204 33.72 24.06 23.29
N THR A 205 34.47 22.96 23.47
CA THR A 205 35.87 22.98 23.91
C THR A 205 36.87 22.97 22.74
N ILE A 206 36.42 22.67 21.52
CA ILE A 206 37.25 22.77 20.32
C ILE A 206 37.49 24.26 19.98
N THR A 207 38.75 24.69 20.12
CA THR A 207 39.18 26.08 19.90
C THR A 207 39.35 26.44 18.43
N ASP A 208 39.84 25.50 17.61
CA ASP A 208 39.94 25.70 16.16
C ASP A 208 38.57 25.57 15.48
N ASN A 209 38.13 26.64 14.82
CA ASN A 209 36.83 26.69 14.18
C ASN A 209 36.71 25.69 13.02
N THR A 210 37.81 25.39 12.32
CA THR A 210 37.81 24.43 11.19
C THR A 210 37.56 23.01 11.70
N SER A 211 38.32 22.60 12.72
CA SER A 211 38.16 21.30 13.40
C SER A 211 36.78 21.16 14.03
N ARG A 212 36.25 22.23 14.65
CA ARG A 212 34.91 22.24 15.25
C ARG A 212 33.82 22.03 14.22
N LEU A 213 33.91 22.70 13.07
CA LEU A 213 32.98 22.49 11.97
C LEU A 213 33.12 21.10 11.37
N SER A 214 34.34 20.59 11.20
CA SER A 214 34.56 19.22 10.70
C SER A 214 33.92 18.16 11.60
N ALA A 215 34.07 18.28 12.92
CA ALA A 215 33.44 17.38 13.89
C ALA A 215 31.90 17.42 13.81
N LEU A 216 31.32 18.63 13.75
CA LEU A 216 29.89 18.79 13.53
C LEU A 216 29.45 18.15 12.20
N GLY A 217 30.17 18.41 11.12
CA GLY A 217 29.89 17.86 9.80
C GLY A 217 29.86 16.33 9.78
N ALA A 218 30.75 15.69 10.55
CA ALA A 218 30.74 14.24 10.74
C ALA A 218 29.49 13.77 11.49
N THR A 219 29.12 14.44 12.60
CA THR A 219 27.92 14.11 13.40
C THR A 219 26.63 14.18 12.57
N ILE A 220 26.48 15.18 11.71
CA ILE A 220 25.25 15.39 10.93
C ILE A 220 25.36 14.99 9.46
N GLU A 221 26.37 14.22 9.08
CA GLU A 221 26.68 13.92 7.67
C GLU A 221 25.47 13.31 6.93
N LYS A 222 24.79 12.34 7.55
CA LYS A 222 23.60 11.71 6.99
C LYS A 222 22.45 12.70 6.85
N GLY A 223 22.23 13.54 7.86
CA GLY A 223 21.19 14.57 7.85
C GLY A 223 21.44 15.63 6.77
N LEU A 224 22.70 16.05 6.58
CA LEU A 224 23.09 17.02 5.56
C LEU A 224 22.75 16.55 4.14
N LYS A 225 22.86 15.24 3.87
CA LYS A 225 22.48 14.64 2.57
C LYS A 225 20.98 14.74 2.27
N LEU A 226 20.14 14.94 3.30
CA LEU A 226 18.68 15.05 3.17
C LEU A 226 18.19 16.49 2.99
N ILE A 227 19.05 17.50 3.23
CA ILE A 227 18.68 18.91 3.15
C ILE A 227 18.60 19.39 1.69
N ARG A 228 17.57 20.18 1.39
CA ARG A 228 17.29 20.71 0.05
C ARG A 228 17.86 22.11 -0.14
N TYR A 229 19.18 22.20 -0.32
CA TYR A 229 19.91 23.46 -0.38
C TYR A 229 19.43 24.48 -1.43
N ASN A 230 18.66 24.10 -2.44
CA ASN A 230 18.06 25.04 -3.41
C ASN A 230 17.10 26.05 -2.77
N TYR A 231 16.54 25.72 -1.60
CA TYR A 231 15.62 26.57 -0.86
C TYR A 231 16.30 27.36 0.26
N ILE A 232 17.63 27.36 0.32
CA ILE A 232 18.43 28.08 1.32
C ILE A 232 19.18 29.23 0.65
N ARG A 233 19.06 30.45 1.21
CA ARG A 233 19.76 31.64 0.70
C ARG A 233 21.28 31.43 0.73
N ARG A 234 21.98 31.96 -0.28
CA ARG A 234 23.42 31.79 -0.49
C ARG A 234 24.28 32.29 0.68
N SER A 235 23.84 33.34 1.38
CA SER A 235 24.54 33.92 2.55
C SER A 235 24.56 33.03 3.79
N ILE A 236 23.66 32.04 3.91
CA ILE A 236 23.68 31.07 5.02
C ILE A 236 24.58 29.88 4.69
N LYS A 237 24.68 29.54 3.39
CA LYS A 237 25.60 28.52 2.91
C LYS A 237 27.06 28.88 3.21
N THR A 238 27.43 30.16 3.19
CA THR A 238 28.82 30.60 3.44
C THR A 238 29.28 30.29 4.86
N LYS A 239 28.41 30.35 5.88
CA LYS A 239 28.77 30.06 7.28
C LYS A 239 29.11 28.59 7.52
N TYR A 240 28.43 27.67 6.84
CA TYR A 240 28.60 26.22 6.98
C TYR A 240 29.15 25.55 5.72
N ASN A 241 29.77 26.33 4.82
CA ASN A 241 30.15 25.87 3.48
C ASN A 241 31.10 24.66 3.52
N GLN A 242 31.90 24.54 4.58
CA GLN A 242 32.87 23.47 4.76
C GLN A 242 32.22 22.10 4.98
N ILE A 243 31.03 22.07 5.60
CA ILE A 243 30.33 20.83 5.94
C ILE A 243 29.21 20.49 4.95
N ILE A 244 28.84 21.42 4.08
CA ILE A 244 27.81 21.21 3.05
C ILE A 244 28.41 20.31 1.95
N PRO A 245 27.86 19.10 1.69
CA PRO A 245 28.35 18.25 0.61
C PRO A 245 28.53 18.96 -0.74
N LYS A 246 29.57 18.59 -1.50
CA LYS A 246 29.89 19.27 -2.77
C LYS A 246 29.01 18.82 -3.95
N ASN A 247 28.40 17.63 -3.85
CA ASN A 247 27.58 17.01 -4.90
C ASN A 247 26.19 16.70 -4.35
N PHE A 248 25.22 17.60 -4.52
CA PHE A 248 23.83 17.29 -4.20
C PHE A 248 23.00 17.14 -5.47
N LEU A 249 22.16 16.11 -5.47
CA LEU A 249 21.16 15.90 -6.50
C LEU A 249 20.03 16.91 -6.35
N TYR A 250 19.61 17.47 -7.48
CA TYR A 250 18.53 18.45 -7.58
C TYR A 250 17.19 17.81 -7.20
N SER A 251 16.65 18.12 -6.02
CA SER A 251 15.22 17.93 -5.76
C SER A 251 14.46 19.23 -6.07
N SER A 252 13.77 19.26 -7.20
CA SER A 252 12.90 20.38 -7.57
C SER A 252 11.58 20.31 -6.79
N ARG A 253 11.24 21.32 -5.99
CA ARG A 253 9.83 21.58 -5.61
C ARG A 253 9.09 21.99 -6.87
N SER A 254 8.05 21.24 -7.24
CA SER A 254 6.93 21.84 -7.95
C SER A 254 6.28 22.85 -7.01
N LYS A 255 6.32 24.14 -7.35
CA LYS A 255 5.72 25.25 -6.60
C LYS A 255 4.18 25.20 -6.52
N ASP A 256 3.59 24.06 -6.91
CA ASP A 256 2.31 23.98 -7.58
C ASP A 256 1.44 22.80 -7.10
N MET A 257 1.90 22.04 -6.10
CA MET A 257 1.11 20.96 -5.51
C MET A 257 0.09 21.55 -4.54
N VAL A 258 -1.17 21.54 -4.97
CA VAL A 258 -2.31 21.79 -4.10
C VAL A 258 -2.69 20.44 -3.53
N ASP A 259 -2.24 20.13 -2.31
CA ASP A 259 -2.57 18.85 -1.69
C ASP A 259 -3.98 18.86 -1.09
N PRO A 260 -4.63 17.68 -0.99
CA PRO A 260 -5.95 17.60 -0.40
C PRO A 260 -5.92 17.95 1.08
N LYS A 261 -6.30 19.17 1.47
CA LYS A 261 -6.31 19.56 2.90
C LYS A 261 -7.17 18.66 3.81
N VAL A 262 -8.07 17.86 3.23
CA VAL A 262 -8.97 16.94 3.95
C VAL A 262 -8.25 15.67 4.40
N ILE A 263 -7.17 15.26 3.73
CA ILE A 263 -6.36 14.08 4.11
C ILE A 263 -4.89 14.48 4.24
N SER A 264 -4.11 13.72 5.00
CA SER A 264 -2.68 13.97 5.13
C SER A 264 -1.96 13.73 3.80
N ASN A 265 -0.79 14.35 3.63
CA ASN A 265 0.04 14.15 2.44
C ASN A 265 0.43 12.67 2.26
N ARG A 266 0.63 11.98 3.38
CA ARG A 266 0.93 10.56 3.41
C ARG A 266 -0.24 9.74 2.90
N PHE A 267 -1.46 10.00 3.38
CA PHE A 267 -2.63 9.27 2.91
C PHE A 267 -2.94 9.59 1.45
N ALA A 268 -2.74 10.83 1.00
CA ALA A 268 -2.79 11.18 -0.42
C ALA A 268 -1.76 10.39 -1.26
N GLY A 269 -0.58 10.12 -0.68
CA GLY A 269 0.44 9.24 -1.23
C GLY A 269 -0.01 7.78 -1.36
N ILE A 270 -0.67 7.24 -0.34
CA ILE A 270 -1.27 5.90 -0.35
C ILE A 270 -2.33 5.80 -1.46
N VAL A 271 -3.23 6.79 -1.54
CA VAL A 271 -4.25 6.88 -2.60
C VAL A 271 -3.58 6.96 -3.97
N ALA A 272 -2.49 7.73 -4.12
CA ALA A 272 -1.72 7.80 -5.36
C ALA A 272 -1.06 6.48 -5.74
N ALA A 273 -0.47 5.76 -4.78
CA ALA A 273 0.15 4.45 -5.02
C ALA A 273 -0.91 3.47 -5.54
N TRP A 274 -2.10 3.53 -4.93
CA TRP A 274 -3.23 2.75 -5.39
C TRP A 274 -3.66 3.13 -6.80
N ILE A 275 -3.79 4.42 -7.14
CA ILE A 275 -4.08 4.89 -8.51
C ILE A 275 -3.08 4.27 -9.51
N ASP A 276 -1.80 4.21 -9.15
CA ASP A 276 -0.74 3.61 -9.97
C ASP A 276 -0.66 2.08 -9.92
N ARG A 277 -1.64 1.41 -9.31
CA ARG A 277 -1.67 -0.05 -9.13
C ARG A 277 -0.48 -0.63 -8.37
N LYS A 278 0.17 0.19 -7.53
CA LYS A 278 1.27 -0.24 -6.66
C LYS A 278 0.75 -0.56 -5.28
N ASP A 279 1.41 -1.50 -4.62
CA ASP A 279 1.15 -1.78 -3.21
C ASP A 279 1.62 -0.57 -2.38
N PRO A 280 0.73 0.13 -1.64
CA PRO A 280 1.13 1.26 -0.80
C PRO A 280 2.10 0.88 0.32
N MET A 281 2.20 -0.41 0.67
CA MET A 281 3.20 -0.92 1.62
C MET A 281 4.59 -1.03 1.00
N GLU A 282 4.68 -1.40 -0.29
CA GLU A 282 5.94 -1.51 -1.02
C GLU A 282 6.39 -0.15 -1.58
N VAL A 283 5.44 0.67 -2.02
CA VAL A 283 5.69 1.95 -2.68
C VAL A 283 5.04 3.08 -1.91
N GLN A 284 5.86 3.81 -1.17
CA GLN A 284 5.43 5.00 -0.45
C GLN A 284 5.60 6.22 -1.32
N TYR A 285 4.53 6.59 -2.03
CA TYR A 285 4.50 7.88 -2.68
C TYR A 285 4.45 8.99 -1.66
N THR A 286 5.48 9.80 -1.74
CA THR A 286 5.56 11.06 -1.04
C THR A 286 5.05 12.16 -1.96
N ALA A 287 4.78 13.36 -1.43
CA ALA A 287 4.35 14.47 -2.27
C ALA A 287 5.27 14.74 -3.48
N VAL A 288 6.60 14.66 -3.28
CA VAL A 288 7.57 14.93 -4.34
C VAL A 288 7.61 13.79 -5.36
N LYS A 289 7.62 12.54 -4.90
CA LYS A 289 7.66 11.35 -5.78
C LYS A 289 6.30 10.95 -6.34
N ASN A 290 5.22 11.55 -5.86
CA ASN A 290 3.87 11.26 -6.33
C ASN A 290 3.78 11.61 -7.83
N PRO A 291 3.51 10.64 -8.71
CA PRO A 291 3.41 10.88 -10.15
C PRO A 291 2.13 11.65 -10.51
N PHE A 292 1.21 11.84 -9.57
CA PHE A 292 -0.04 12.54 -9.78
C PHE A 292 -0.06 13.92 -9.10
N ARG A 293 -0.78 14.84 -9.73
CA ARG A 293 -1.16 16.15 -9.19
C ARG A 293 -2.66 16.14 -8.93
N PHE A 294 -3.05 16.36 -7.67
CA PHE A 294 -4.43 16.49 -7.24
C PHE A 294 -4.87 17.96 -7.29
N ARG A 295 -5.37 18.44 -8.42
CA ARG A 295 -5.84 19.83 -8.51
C ARG A 295 -7.24 19.93 -7.91
N HIS A 296 -7.36 20.56 -6.74
CA HIS A 296 -8.66 20.88 -6.14
C HIS A 296 -9.54 21.65 -7.13
N VAL A 297 -10.79 21.23 -7.30
CA VAL A 297 -11.76 21.85 -8.22
C VAL A 297 -13.09 22.19 -7.57
N PHE A 298 -13.41 21.57 -6.43
CA PHE A 298 -14.66 21.81 -5.73
C PHE A 298 -14.51 21.51 -4.23
N ARG A 299 -15.10 22.35 -3.38
CA ARG A 299 -15.24 22.15 -1.93
C ARG A 299 -16.66 22.52 -1.52
N MET A 300 -17.28 21.62 -0.80
CA MET A 300 -18.45 21.86 0.04
C MET A 300 -17.96 22.03 1.49
N ASN A 301 -18.36 23.13 2.10
CA ASN A 301 -18.31 23.44 3.52
C ASN A 301 -19.57 24.25 3.88
N ASP A 302 -19.76 24.56 5.16
CA ASP A 302 -20.95 25.26 5.69
C ASP A 302 -21.29 26.61 5.01
N ASN A 303 -20.36 27.20 4.23
CA ASN A 303 -20.49 28.53 3.61
C ASN A 303 -20.28 28.54 2.07
N THR A 304 -20.43 27.42 1.34
CA THR A 304 -20.14 27.33 -0.12
C THR A 304 -21.31 26.88 -1.01
N ASP A 305 -21.09 26.95 -2.34
CA ASP A 305 -21.92 26.75 -3.56
C ASP A 305 -23.05 25.68 -3.58
N PHE A 306 -23.28 24.95 -2.48
CA PHE A 306 -24.46 24.08 -2.29
C PHE A 306 -25.58 24.76 -1.48
N SER A 307 -25.48 26.07 -1.23
CA SER A 307 -26.55 26.81 -0.54
C SER A 307 -27.90 26.72 -1.29
N PRO A 308 -29.04 26.83 -0.58
CA PRO A 308 -30.37 26.80 -1.18
C PRO A 308 -30.58 27.83 -2.29
N GLU A 309 -29.90 28.98 -2.20
CA GLU A 309 -29.96 30.01 -3.24
C GLU A 309 -29.27 29.53 -4.52
N HIS A 310 -28.09 28.91 -4.44
CA HIS A 310 -27.38 28.40 -5.62
C HIS A 310 -28.12 27.22 -6.29
N TYR A 311 -28.72 26.32 -5.49
CA TYR A 311 -29.55 25.22 -5.96
C TYR A 311 -30.86 25.71 -6.63
N LYS A 312 -31.46 26.80 -6.13
CA LYS A 312 -32.67 27.43 -6.73
C LYS A 312 -32.41 28.01 -8.13
N PHE A 313 -31.20 28.54 -8.40
CA PHE A 313 -30.87 29.17 -9.68
C PHE A 313 -30.29 28.21 -10.73
N HIS A 314 -30.01 26.96 -10.37
CA HIS A 314 -29.33 25.99 -11.24
C HIS A 314 -30.15 24.69 -11.32
N ARG A 315 -30.86 24.48 -12.45
CA ARG A 315 -31.37 23.14 -12.83
C ARG A 315 -30.20 22.13 -12.77
N PHE A 316 -30.49 20.84 -12.55
CA PHE A 316 -29.53 19.71 -12.45
C PHE A 316 -28.32 19.78 -13.41
N SER A 317 -28.48 20.40 -14.58
CA SER A 317 -27.46 20.70 -15.58
C SER A 317 -26.38 21.74 -15.19
N LYS A 318 -26.32 22.22 -13.94
CA LYS A 318 -25.36 23.24 -13.47
C LYS A 318 -24.79 22.97 -12.05
N LEU A 319 -24.79 21.72 -11.59
CA LEU A 319 -24.22 21.38 -10.28
C LEU A 319 -22.72 21.78 -10.18
N PRO A 320 -22.23 22.26 -9.03
CA PRO A 320 -20.84 22.67 -8.84
C PRO A 320 -19.80 21.56 -9.14
N THR A 321 -20.20 20.30 -8.99
CA THR A 321 -19.41 19.12 -9.34
C THR A 321 -19.12 19.00 -10.84
N MET A 322 -19.83 19.70 -11.73
CA MET A 322 -19.60 19.60 -13.18
C MET A 322 -18.17 19.87 -13.62
N LYS A 323 -17.43 20.72 -12.89
CA LYS A 323 -16.00 20.99 -13.17
C LYS A 323 -15.13 19.73 -13.06
N CYS A 324 -15.61 18.66 -12.41
CA CYS A 324 -14.92 17.38 -12.28
C CYS A 324 -15.37 16.31 -13.31
N HIS A 325 -16.37 16.60 -14.15
CA HIS A 325 -16.92 15.60 -15.08
C HIS A 325 -15.92 15.22 -16.20
N GLU A 326 -14.92 16.04 -16.44
CA GLU A 326 -13.91 15.83 -17.47
C GLU A 326 -12.61 15.24 -16.90
N GLY A 327 -12.32 14.00 -17.33
CA GLY A 327 -11.10 13.27 -17.01
C GLY A 327 -11.10 12.66 -15.60
N PRO A 328 -9.94 12.18 -15.14
CA PRO A 328 -9.80 11.54 -13.84
C PRO A 328 -10.15 12.48 -12.68
N SER A 329 -10.92 11.98 -11.71
CA SER A 329 -11.40 12.73 -10.55
C SER A 329 -11.30 11.91 -9.27
N LEU A 330 -10.80 12.53 -8.21
CA LEU A 330 -10.75 11.99 -6.85
C LEU A 330 -11.71 12.78 -5.95
N MET A 331 -12.54 12.07 -5.20
CA MET A 331 -13.46 12.65 -4.23
C MET A 331 -13.05 12.24 -2.83
N ILE A 332 -13.17 13.18 -1.90
CA ILE A 332 -12.87 12.99 -0.49
C ILE A 332 -14.00 13.65 0.30
N ILE A 333 -14.66 12.85 1.10
CA ILE A 333 -15.88 13.18 1.84
C ILE A 333 -15.61 12.92 3.31
N LYS A 334 -15.89 13.90 4.17
CA LYS A 334 -15.87 13.74 5.62
C LYS A 334 -17.31 13.58 6.10
N LEU A 335 -17.59 12.55 6.88
CA LEU A 335 -18.91 12.25 7.40
C LEU A 335 -19.19 13.08 8.66
N LYS A 336 -20.41 13.60 8.76
CA LYS A 336 -20.88 14.34 9.93
C LYS A 336 -20.98 13.41 11.14
N ASN A 337 -20.77 13.97 12.33
CA ASN A 337 -20.78 13.31 13.66
C ASN A 337 -19.67 12.27 13.90
N SER A 338 -19.27 11.50 12.89
CA SER A 338 -18.25 10.46 13.04
C SER A 338 -16.83 10.93 12.70
N GLY A 339 -16.68 11.99 11.89
CA GLY A 339 -15.38 12.45 11.41
C GLY A 339 -14.69 11.50 10.41
N LYS A 340 -15.22 10.29 10.21
CA LYS A 340 -14.71 9.30 9.27
C LYS A 340 -14.73 9.84 7.84
N ILE A 341 -13.79 9.37 7.04
CA ILE A 341 -13.61 9.81 5.66
C ILE A 341 -13.99 8.68 4.70
N ILE A 342 -14.69 9.05 3.63
CA ILE A 342 -14.93 8.24 2.44
C ILE A 342 -14.29 8.94 1.27
N GLY A 343 -13.68 8.20 0.37
CA GLY A 343 -13.33 8.75 -0.92
C GLY A 343 -13.61 7.80 -2.06
N ALA A 344 -13.52 8.35 -3.26
CA ALA A 344 -13.79 7.61 -4.48
C ALA A 344 -13.01 8.20 -5.65
N TYR A 345 -12.35 7.33 -6.39
CA TYR A 345 -11.56 7.69 -7.55
C TYR A 345 -12.23 7.16 -8.82
N ASN A 346 -12.50 8.08 -9.75
CA ASN A 346 -12.93 7.76 -11.10
C ASN A 346 -11.79 8.08 -12.08
N PRO A 347 -11.27 7.09 -12.82
CA PRO A 347 -10.18 7.25 -13.80
C PRO A 347 -10.63 7.85 -15.15
N ILE A 348 -11.93 7.83 -15.46
CA ILE A 348 -12.45 8.14 -16.80
C ILE A 348 -13.33 9.40 -16.78
N GLN A 349 -13.53 9.98 -17.95
CA GLN A 349 -14.52 11.03 -18.12
C GLN A 349 -15.92 10.55 -17.74
N TRP A 350 -16.66 11.37 -17.00
CA TRP A 350 -18.05 11.08 -16.64
C TRP A 350 -18.94 11.13 -17.89
N GLY A 351 -19.85 10.17 -18.00
CA GLY A 351 -20.73 10.04 -19.17
C GLY A 351 -21.61 11.28 -19.38
N LYS A 352 -21.76 11.70 -20.65
CA LYS A 352 -22.79 12.68 -21.05
C LYS A 352 -24.12 11.92 -21.22
N GLY A 353 -25.15 12.33 -20.49
CA GLY A 353 -26.50 11.74 -20.53
C GLY A 353 -26.92 11.11 -19.20
N ASP A 354 -28.22 11.20 -18.89
CA ASP A 354 -28.79 10.64 -17.65
C ASP A 354 -28.73 9.10 -17.67
N TYR A 355 -28.37 8.50 -16.53
CA TYR A 355 -28.47 7.05 -16.28
C TYR A 355 -27.55 6.13 -17.08
N SER A 356 -26.43 6.61 -17.62
CA SER A 356 -25.45 5.73 -18.28
C SER A 356 -24.31 5.31 -17.33
N TYR A 357 -24.30 4.03 -16.95
CA TYR A 357 -23.11 3.44 -16.34
C TYR A 357 -21.94 3.45 -17.32
N ARG A 358 -20.74 3.66 -16.78
CA ARG A 358 -19.48 3.59 -17.51
C ARG A 358 -18.60 2.51 -16.91
N SER A 359 -17.93 1.82 -17.82
CA SER A 359 -17.13 0.66 -17.47
C SER A 359 -15.67 1.04 -17.23
N THR A 360 -15.11 0.64 -16.10
CA THR A 360 -13.69 0.80 -15.78
C THR A 360 -13.30 -0.10 -14.61
N SER A 361 -12.12 -0.73 -14.64
CA SER A 361 -11.53 -1.39 -13.47
C SER A 361 -10.61 -0.51 -12.64
N GLU A 362 -10.23 0.66 -13.16
CA GLU A 362 -9.32 1.56 -12.45
C GLU A 362 -10.05 2.40 -11.39
N SER A 363 -11.38 2.27 -11.27
CA SER A 363 -12.14 2.93 -10.21
C SER A 363 -12.01 2.17 -8.89
N PHE A 364 -11.98 2.93 -7.80
CA PHE A 364 -12.01 2.41 -6.44
C PHE A 364 -12.70 3.39 -5.51
N ILE A 365 -13.23 2.87 -4.42
CA ILE A 365 -13.69 3.64 -3.26
C ILE A 365 -12.75 3.38 -2.09
N PHE A 366 -12.76 4.22 -1.08
CA PHE A 366 -12.03 3.98 0.14
C PHE A 366 -12.73 4.58 1.35
N SER A 367 -12.40 4.06 2.52
CA SER A 367 -12.80 4.61 3.81
C SER A 367 -11.60 4.66 4.74
N CYS A 368 -11.62 5.57 5.70
CA CYS A 368 -10.68 5.61 6.83
C CYS A 368 -11.31 6.36 7.99
N ASP A 369 -10.77 6.16 9.20
CA ASP A 369 -11.35 6.73 10.41
C ASP A 369 -11.02 8.21 10.59
N ASP A 370 -9.97 8.68 9.94
CA ASP A 370 -9.53 10.08 10.02
C ASP A 370 -8.74 10.54 8.79
N ARG A 371 -8.32 11.80 8.82
CA ARG A 371 -7.53 12.42 7.76
C ARG A 371 -6.14 11.80 7.55
N PHE A 372 -5.58 11.10 8.53
CA PHE A 372 -4.27 10.45 8.41
C PHE A 372 -4.36 9.07 7.74
N GLY A 373 -5.57 8.60 7.49
CA GLY A 373 -5.81 7.27 6.93
C GLY A 373 -5.73 6.18 7.99
N SER A 374 -6.03 6.46 9.26
CA SER A 374 -6.13 5.40 10.27
C SER A 374 -7.18 4.36 9.85
N ASN A 375 -6.86 3.07 10.00
CA ASN A 375 -7.67 1.93 9.58
C ASN A 375 -8.24 2.06 8.16
N TYR A 376 -7.46 2.62 7.24
CA TYR A 376 -7.93 2.82 5.89
C TYR A 376 -8.19 1.50 5.16
N ARG A 377 -9.15 1.54 4.24
CA ARG A 377 -9.47 0.43 3.34
C ARG A 377 -9.65 0.94 1.92
N LEU A 378 -8.79 0.50 1.01
CA LEU A 378 -8.88 0.79 -0.42
C LEU A 378 -9.61 -0.35 -1.12
N CYS A 379 -10.68 -0.03 -1.85
CA CYS A 379 -11.64 -1.01 -2.34
C CYS A 379 -11.84 -0.87 -3.85
N ARG A 380 -11.32 -1.82 -4.63
CA ARG A 380 -11.45 -1.80 -6.09
C ARG A 380 -12.86 -2.19 -6.53
N VAL A 381 -13.23 -1.70 -7.71
CA VAL A 381 -14.49 -2.09 -8.34
C VAL A 381 -14.47 -3.58 -8.72
N ILE A 382 -15.53 -4.30 -8.34
CA ILE A 382 -15.76 -5.70 -8.72
C ILE A 382 -16.58 -5.75 -10.00
N ASN A 383 -17.69 -5.00 -10.04
CA ASN A 383 -18.58 -4.92 -11.20
C ASN A 383 -18.18 -3.76 -12.10
N TYR A 384 -17.01 -3.90 -12.73
CA TYR A 384 -16.39 -2.85 -13.54
C TYR A 384 -17.29 -2.35 -14.68
N ASN A 385 -18.22 -3.17 -15.21
CA ASN A 385 -19.17 -2.75 -16.26
C ASN A 385 -20.12 -1.65 -15.79
N ARG A 386 -20.38 -1.59 -14.48
CA ARG A 386 -21.23 -0.63 -13.80
C ARG A 386 -20.46 0.13 -12.72
N ALA A 387 -19.22 0.50 -13.03
CA ALA A 387 -18.30 1.12 -12.07
C ALA A 387 -18.74 2.52 -11.65
N VAL A 388 -19.07 3.40 -12.59
CA VAL A 388 -19.43 4.79 -12.29
C VAL A 388 -20.62 5.23 -13.12
N CYS A 389 -21.44 6.14 -12.59
CA CYS A 389 -22.61 6.67 -13.27
C CYS A 389 -22.83 8.13 -12.89
N LEU A 390 -23.33 8.92 -13.83
CA LEU A 390 -23.89 10.23 -13.54
C LEU A 390 -25.42 10.09 -13.43
N PHE A 391 -26.00 10.55 -12.33
CA PHE A 391 -27.46 10.52 -12.12
C PHE A 391 -27.95 11.86 -11.56
N GLY A 392 -28.78 12.57 -12.33
CA GLY A 392 -29.28 13.90 -11.92
C GLY A 392 -28.13 14.90 -11.68
N GLY A 393 -27.00 14.73 -12.38
CA GLY A 393 -25.77 15.49 -12.18
C GLY A 393 -24.97 15.16 -10.91
N LEU A 394 -25.44 14.21 -10.08
CA LEU A 394 -24.68 13.66 -8.96
C LEU A 394 -23.86 12.44 -9.42
N LEU A 395 -22.71 12.30 -8.77
CA LEU A 395 -21.70 11.29 -9.09
C LEU A 395 -22.06 10.00 -8.35
N LYS A 396 -21.99 8.84 -9.00
CA LYS A 396 -22.24 7.54 -8.37
C LYS A 396 -21.11 6.58 -8.67
N PHE A 397 -20.71 5.81 -7.67
CA PHE A 397 -19.76 4.71 -7.80
C PHE A 397 -20.52 3.41 -7.59
N GLY A 398 -20.87 2.77 -8.70
CA GLY A 398 -21.75 1.61 -8.74
C GLY A 398 -23.05 1.88 -8.01
N GLU A 399 -23.48 0.89 -7.24
CA GLU A 399 -24.54 1.08 -6.26
C GLU A 399 -24.02 1.24 -4.83
N ASP A 400 -22.72 1.45 -4.67
CA ASP A 400 -22.05 1.35 -3.36
C ASP A 400 -21.80 2.71 -2.72
N LEU A 401 -21.65 3.77 -3.53
CA LEU A 401 -21.58 5.14 -3.05
C LEU A 401 -22.46 6.03 -3.91
N LYS A 402 -23.60 6.45 -3.35
CA LYS A 402 -24.59 7.32 -4.00
C LYS A 402 -24.79 8.57 -3.18
N PHE A 403 -24.74 9.73 -3.83
CA PHE A 403 -25.06 10.99 -3.17
C PHE A 403 -26.51 11.39 -3.44
N THR A 404 -27.13 11.96 -2.42
CA THR A 404 -28.44 12.61 -2.48
C THR A 404 -28.33 13.97 -1.83
N CYS A 405 -28.97 14.97 -2.42
CA CYS A 405 -28.98 16.33 -1.92
C CYS A 405 -30.43 16.75 -1.68
N ASP A 406 -30.75 17.20 -0.47
CA ASP A 406 -32.04 17.80 -0.13
C ASP A 406 -31.82 19.20 0.46
N LYS A 407 -31.98 20.22 -0.39
CA LYS A 407 -31.81 21.66 -0.12
C LYS A 407 -30.47 22.06 0.52
N GLU A 408 -30.28 21.77 1.80
CA GLU A 408 -29.14 22.15 2.64
C GLU A 408 -28.28 20.94 3.04
N ILE A 409 -28.82 19.73 2.94
CA ILE A 409 -28.16 18.53 3.46
C ILE A 409 -27.74 17.63 2.32
N VAL A 410 -26.45 17.38 2.23
CA VAL A 410 -25.90 16.31 1.39
C VAL A 410 -25.77 15.04 2.22
N LYS A 411 -26.31 13.95 1.69
CA LYS A 411 -26.19 12.62 2.26
C LYS A 411 -25.52 11.69 1.26
N CYS A 412 -24.77 10.72 1.76
CA CYS A 412 -24.30 9.60 0.97
C CYS A 412 -24.88 8.28 1.48
N LYS A 413 -25.34 7.45 0.57
CA LYS A 413 -25.73 6.07 0.84
C LYS A 413 -24.57 5.13 0.53
N ILE A 414 -24.25 4.27 1.49
CA ILE A 414 -23.24 3.22 1.36
C ILE A 414 -23.94 1.86 1.26
N GLU A 415 -23.54 1.09 0.26
CA GLU A 415 -23.90 -0.34 0.07
C GLU A 415 -22.63 -1.11 -0.37
N HIS A 416 -22.63 -2.44 -0.32
CA HIS A 416 -21.48 -3.27 -0.68
C HIS A 416 -21.81 -4.30 -1.78
N LYS A 417 -22.08 -3.82 -3.00
CA LYS A 417 -22.58 -4.64 -4.10
C LYS A 417 -21.67 -4.64 -5.35
N PHE A 418 -20.98 -3.55 -5.62
CA PHE A 418 -20.28 -3.29 -6.89
C PHE A 418 -18.77 -3.09 -6.72
N TYR A 419 -18.31 -2.77 -5.52
CA TYR A 419 -16.93 -2.60 -5.10
C TYR A 419 -16.60 -3.60 -4.00
N GLU A 420 -15.31 -3.78 -3.72
CA GLU A 420 -14.87 -4.44 -2.50
C GLU A 420 -15.46 -3.71 -1.28
N GLN A 421 -15.82 -4.49 -0.26
CA GLN A 421 -16.50 -3.95 0.92
C GLN A 421 -15.62 -2.94 1.66
N THR A 422 -16.16 -1.77 2.00
CA THR A 422 -15.45 -0.77 2.82
C THR A 422 -15.56 -1.09 4.32
N SER A 423 -14.84 -0.35 5.17
CA SER A 423 -14.96 -0.52 6.64
C SER A 423 -16.26 0.06 7.22
N LEU A 424 -17.05 0.77 6.41
CA LEU A 424 -18.29 1.40 6.85
C LEU A 424 -19.47 0.44 6.74
N VAL A 425 -20.39 0.55 7.70
CA VAL A 425 -21.66 -0.19 7.70
C VAL A 425 -22.55 0.34 6.56
N GLU A 426 -23.38 -0.52 5.98
CA GLU A 426 -24.38 -0.05 5.01
C GLU A 426 -25.35 0.91 5.69
N GLY A 427 -25.65 2.02 5.04
CA GLY A 427 -26.46 3.06 5.66
C GLY A 427 -26.48 4.37 4.90
N ILE A 428 -27.16 5.35 5.48
CA ILE A 428 -27.23 6.71 4.98
C ILE A 428 -26.49 7.60 5.97
N TYR A 429 -25.52 8.34 5.47
CA TYR A 429 -24.67 9.21 6.24
C TYR A 429 -24.83 10.65 5.78
N GLU A 430 -24.82 11.58 6.73
CA GLU A 430 -24.75 13.00 6.43
C GLU A 430 -23.30 13.41 6.16
N VAL A 431 -23.10 14.32 5.22
CA VAL A 431 -21.78 14.79 4.78
C VAL A 431 -21.48 16.13 5.43
N ASP A 432 -20.32 16.22 6.10
CA ASP A 432 -19.76 17.43 6.71
C ASP A 432 -18.94 18.23 5.68
N GLU A 433 -18.00 17.57 5.01
CA GLU A 433 -17.19 18.18 3.96
C GLU A 433 -17.17 17.31 2.70
N TRP A 434 -17.20 17.92 1.52
CA TRP A 434 -17.04 17.22 0.25
C TRP A 434 -16.07 17.96 -0.66
N ASN A 435 -14.92 17.34 -0.91
CA ASN A 435 -13.88 17.90 -1.76
C ASN A 435 -13.67 17.02 -3.00
N VAL A 436 -13.54 17.67 -4.16
CA VAL A 436 -13.26 16.99 -5.42
C VAL A 436 -12.00 17.57 -6.05
N TYR A 437 -11.14 16.68 -6.54
CA TYR A 437 -9.85 16.96 -7.16
C TYR A 437 -9.83 16.38 -8.56
N LYS A 438 -9.34 17.14 -9.54
CA LYS A 438 -8.90 16.56 -10.80
C LYS A 438 -7.54 15.89 -10.59
N VAL A 439 -7.42 14.67 -11.07
CA VAL A 439 -6.16 13.93 -11.03
C VAL A 439 -5.49 14.05 -12.39
N ARG A 440 -4.24 14.50 -12.41
CA ARG A 440 -3.40 14.54 -13.62
C ARG A 440 -2.09 13.85 -13.33
N THR A 441 -1.57 13.09 -14.28
CA THR A 441 -0.16 12.74 -14.27
C THR A 441 0.66 14.03 -14.34
N LYS A 442 1.68 14.16 -13.52
CA LYS A 442 2.66 15.24 -13.67
C LYS A 442 3.32 15.04 -15.03
N ASP A 443 3.43 16.11 -15.83
CA ASP A 443 4.27 16.12 -17.03
C ASP A 443 5.72 16.00 -16.57
N ILE A 444 6.15 14.78 -16.27
CA ILE A 444 7.55 14.49 -16.06
C ILE A 444 8.14 14.55 -17.47
N LEU A 445 8.76 15.68 -17.83
CA LEU A 445 9.75 15.70 -18.91
C LEU A 445 10.61 14.45 -18.71
N PRO A 446 10.82 13.63 -19.75
CA PRO A 446 11.42 12.31 -19.61
C PRO A 446 12.65 12.43 -18.73
N MET A 447 12.73 11.60 -17.68
CA MET A 447 13.98 11.44 -16.95
C MET A 447 15.08 11.27 -17.99
N ARG A 448 16.10 12.14 -17.96
CA ARG A 448 17.25 12.03 -18.84
C ARG A 448 17.82 10.63 -18.62
N VAL A 449 17.61 9.76 -19.62
CA VAL A 449 18.01 8.36 -19.65
C VAL A 449 17.43 7.55 -18.48
N MET A 450 16.25 6.97 -18.69
CA MET A 450 15.91 5.73 -17.98
C MET A 450 16.92 4.67 -18.41
N ILE A 451 17.92 4.41 -17.57
CA ILE A 451 18.39 3.04 -17.47
C ILE A 451 17.16 2.27 -16.98
N ASN A 452 16.65 1.35 -17.80
CA ASN A 452 15.65 0.34 -17.41
C ASN A 452 16.25 -0.49 -16.24
N LEU A 453 16.24 0.09 -15.04
CA LEU A 453 16.89 -0.43 -13.83
C LEU A 453 16.15 -1.65 -13.29
N ASP A 454 14.88 -1.84 -13.66
CA ASP A 454 14.02 -2.92 -13.13
C ASP A 454 13.55 -3.94 -14.18
N LEU A 455 14.15 -3.97 -15.38
CA LEU A 455 13.75 -4.93 -16.43
C LEU A 455 14.33 -6.33 -16.14
N GLU A 456 13.77 -7.00 -15.13
CA GLU A 456 14.15 -8.33 -14.68
C GLU A 456 12.97 -9.30 -14.79
N SER A 457 13.02 -10.19 -15.78
CA SER A 457 12.22 -11.42 -15.82
C SER A 457 13.00 -12.55 -15.13
N LYS A 458 12.30 -13.45 -14.43
CA LYS A 458 12.89 -14.69 -13.92
C LYS A 458 12.78 -15.85 -14.91
N ILE A 459 12.18 -15.61 -16.09
CA ILE A 459 11.85 -16.63 -17.10
C ILE A 459 12.69 -16.45 -18.37
N ILE A 460 12.89 -15.21 -18.82
CA ILE A 460 13.67 -14.89 -20.04
C ILE A 460 14.82 -13.92 -19.73
N ASN A 461 15.89 -13.93 -20.54
CA ASN A 461 16.92 -12.90 -20.50
C ASN A 461 16.33 -11.54 -20.94
N SER A 462 16.84 -10.45 -20.35
CA SER A 462 16.56 -9.06 -20.70
C SER A 462 16.70 -8.75 -22.20
N ASP A 463 17.65 -9.37 -22.91
CA ASP A 463 17.85 -9.17 -24.35
C ASP A 463 16.63 -9.62 -25.19
N PHE A 464 15.89 -10.63 -24.71
CA PHE A 464 14.73 -11.14 -25.42
C PHE A 464 13.56 -10.15 -25.45
N PHE A 465 13.49 -9.20 -24.50
CA PHE A 465 12.53 -8.09 -24.58
C PHE A 465 12.79 -7.15 -25.75
N GLY A 466 14.04 -7.04 -26.20
CA GLY A 466 14.43 -6.31 -27.40
C GLY A 466 13.82 -6.93 -28.66
N ILE A 467 13.93 -8.25 -28.78
CA ILE A 467 13.33 -9.04 -29.87
C ILE A 467 11.80 -8.92 -29.86
N ILE A 468 11.17 -9.05 -28.69
CA ILE A 468 9.72 -8.87 -28.51
C ILE A 468 9.30 -7.47 -28.95
N SER A 469 10.03 -6.43 -28.54
CA SER A 469 9.78 -5.03 -28.91
C SER A 469 9.83 -4.82 -30.43
N THR A 470 10.85 -5.38 -31.09
CA THR A 470 11.00 -5.34 -32.55
C THR A 470 9.80 -6.01 -33.23
N TRP A 471 9.33 -7.12 -32.68
CA TRP A 471 8.12 -7.79 -33.15
C TRP A 471 6.83 -7.00 -32.86
N ILE A 472 6.71 -6.27 -31.75
CA ILE A 472 5.52 -5.43 -31.53
C ILE A 472 5.43 -4.34 -32.62
N ASP A 473 6.55 -3.74 -33.01
CA ASP A 473 6.65 -2.74 -34.09
C ASP A 473 6.55 -3.34 -35.51
N LYS A 474 6.47 -4.67 -35.65
CA LYS A 474 6.44 -5.39 -36.94
C LYS A 474 7.66 -5.16 -37.84
N LYS A 475 8.82 -4.91 -37.24
CA LYS A 475 10.11 -4.90 -37.93
C LYS A 475 10.51 -6.31 -38.34
N ASP A 476 11.29 -6.41 -39.41
CA ASP A 476 11.74 -7.68 -39.97
C ASP A 476 13.06 -8.08 -39.34
N LEU A 477 13.09 -9.15 -38.54
CA LEU A 477 14.32 -9.59 -37.87
C LEU A 477 15.41 -10.10 -38.83
N GLU A 478 15.08 -10.36 -40.10
CA GLU A 478 16.09 -10.69 -41.11
C GLU A 478 16.84 -9.44 -41.63
N ASN A 479 16.19 -8.28 -41.59
CA ASN A 479 16.69 -7.03 -42.19
C ASN A 479 16.93 -5.89 -41.19
N ASP A 480 16.29 -5.94 -40.02
CA ASP A 480 16.36 -4.93 -38.96
C ASP A 480 17.08 -5.47 -37.72
N GLU A 481 18.02 -4.69 -37.18
CA GLU A 481 18.62 -5.01 -35.89
C GLU A 481 17.56 -4.98 -34.77
N PRO A 482 17.53 -6.00 -33.88
CA PRO A 482 16.68 -5.97 -32.71
C PRO A 482 16.95 -4.75 -31.84
N TYR A 483 15.93 -4.25 -31.14
CA TYR A 483 16.15 -3.21 -30.15
C TYR A 483 17.08 -3.73 -29.04
N LEU A 484 18.02 -2.90 -28.63
CA LEU A 484 18.85 -3.11 -27.45
C LEU A 484 18.13 -2.55 -26.23
N LYS A 485 18.46 -3.05 -25.03
CA LYS A 485 17.88 -2.57 -23.77
C LYS A 485 17.92 -1.03 -23.61
N SER A 486 18.94 -0.39 -24.18
CA SER A 486 19.16 1.05 -24.15
C SER A 486 18.27 1.87 -25.09
N ASN A 487 17.67 1.26 -26.12
CA ASN A 487 16.89 1.94 -27.15
C ASN A 487 15.51 1.30 -27.41
N MET A 488 15.04 0.42 -26.53
CA MET A 488 13.70 -0.16 -26.63
C MET A 488 12.62 0.92 -26.52
N PRO A 489 11.66 0.99 -27.45
CA PRO A 489 10.55 1.94 -27.40
C PRO A 489 9.39 1.41 -26.56
N TYR A 490 9.59 0.38 -25.74
CA TYR A 490 8.55 -0.20 -24.91
C TYR A 490 9.04 -0.39 -23.48
N GLN A 491 8.16 -0.07 -22.52
CA GLN A 491 8.32 -0.38 -21.11
C GLN A 491 7.53 -1.65 -20.77
N PHE A 492 8.21 -2.63 -20.18
CA PHE A 492 7.61 -3.86 -19.68
C PHE A 492 7.50 -3.82 -18.17
N THR A 493 6.31 -3.54 -17.66
CA THR A 493 6.05 -3.43 -16.21
C THR A 493 5.47 -4.75 -15.69
N PRO A 494 6.15 -5.50 -14.80
CA PRO A 494 5.61 -6.74 -14.26
C PRO A 494 4.34 -6.47 -13.46
N ILE A 495 3.24 -7.16 -13.79
CA ILE A 495 1.95 -7.06 -13.08
C ILE A 495 1.56 -8.36 -12.38
N PHE A 496 2.18 -9.48 -12.76
CA PHE A 496 2.00 -10.77 -12.12
C PHE A 496 3.26 -11.64 -12.20
N ARG A 497 3.57 -12.36 -11.12
CA ARG A 497 4.63 -13.36 -11.04
C ARG A 497 4.19 -14.48 -10.09
N MET A 498 4.22 -15.71 -10.57
CA MET A 498 3.93 -16.90 -9.76
C MET A 498 5.08 -17.13 -8.78
N LYS A 499 4.80 -17.08 -7.47
CA LYS A 499 5.83 -17.24 -6.42
C LYS A 499 6.16 -18.71 -6.17
N ASP A 500 5.17 -19.62 -6.09
CA ASP A 500 5.28 -21.09 -5.91
C ASP A 500 3.99 -21.83 -6.35
N ASN A 501 3.95 -23.17 -6.40
CA ASN A 501 2.73 -23.96 -6.71
C ASN A 501 1.60 -23.80 -5.66
N SER A 502 1.90 -23.23 -4.49
CA SER A 502 0.92 -22.85 -3.46
C SER A 502 0.35 -21.42 -3.66
N ALA A 503 0.85 -20.66 -4.64
CA ALA A 503 0.57 -19.22 -4.80
C ALA A 503 -0.84 -18.87 -5.28
N PHE A 504 -1.77 -19.82 -5.31
CA PHE A 504 -3.21 -19.55 -5.39
C PHE A 504 -3.89 -19.47 -4.01
N PHE A 505 -3.17 -19.75 -2.92
CA PHE A 505 -3.70 -19.72 -1.55
C PHE A 505 -2.88 -18.91 -0.52
N PRO A 506 -2.29 -17.73 -0.79
CA PRO A 506 -1.98 -16.82 0.31
C PRO A 506 -3.32 -16.24 0.81
N LYS A 507 -3.73 -16.63 2.04
CA LYS A 507 -4.91 -16.10 2.76
C LYS A 507 -5.04 -14.56 2.74
N GLN A 508 -3.94 -13.85 2.55
CA GLN A 508 -3.87 -12.38 2.49
C GLN A 508 -4.25 -11.76 1.13
N TYR A 509 -4.34 -12.55 0.05
CA TYR A 509 -4.85 -12.12 -1.26
C TYR A 509 -6.16 -12.84 -1.65
N TYR A 510 -6.74 -13.54 -0.67
CA TYR A 510 -8.00 -14.27 -0.75
C TYR A 510 -9.06 -13.46 -0.01
N ASN A 511 -9.98 -12.82 -0.74
CA ASN A 511 -11.12 -12.16 -0.09
C ASN A 511 -12.12 -13.25 0.35
N GLN A 512 -12.16 -13.54 1.65
CA GLN A 512 -13.01 -14.58 2.25
C GLN A 512 -14.52 -14.31 2.10
N LEU A 513 -14.95 -13.11 1.68
CA LEU A 513 -16.35 -12.75 1.52
C LEU A 513 -16.86 -12.80 0.06
N THR A 514 -15.96 -12.91 -0.93
CA THR A 514 -16.35 -12.82 -2.37
C THR A 514 -15.95 -14.02 -3.24
N GLU A 515 -15.25 -15.02 -2.69
CA GLU A 515 -14.84 -16.25 -3.41
C GLU A 515 -14.16 -16.01 -4.78
N ARG A 516 -13.39 -14.93 -4.95
CA ARG A 516 -12.72 -14.59 -6.23
C ARG A 516 -11.36 -13.90 -6.04
N ILE A 517 -10.35 -14.36 -6.78
CA ILE A 517 -9.48 -13.63 -7.75
C ILE A 517 -8.40 -14.60 -8.30
N LEU A 518 -8.31 -14.72 -9.64
CA LEU A 518 -7.18 -15.36 -10.34
C LEU A 518 -6.17 -14.29 -10.85
N PRO A 519 -4.88 -14.65 -11.07
CA PRO A 519 -3.84 -13.80 -11.68
C PRO A 519 -4.24 -13.03 -12.94
N THR A 520 -5.07 -13.64 -13.78
CA THR A 520 -5.46 -13.12 -15.10
C THR A 520 -6.43 -11.94 -15.01
N MET A 521 -7.16 -11.78 -13.89
CA MET A 521 -7.96 -10.58 -13.62
C MET A 521 -7.11 -9.34 -13.37
N LYS A 522 -5.84 -9.50 -12.94
CA LYS A 522 -4.88 -8.38 -12.85
C LYS A 522 -4.54 -7.81 -14.23
N CYS A 523 -4.87 -8.51 -15.32
CA CYS A 523 -4.60 -8.07 -16.69
C CYS A 523 -5.79 -7.36 -17.34
N HIS A 524 -6.95 -7.30 -16.67
CA HIS A 524 -8.14 -6.64 -17.20
C HIS A 524 -7.93 -5.12 -17.23
N HIS A 525 -8.24 -4.50 -18.38
CA HIS A 525 -8.13 -3.06 -18.67
C HIS A 525 -6.73 -2.43 -18.48
N HIS A 526 -5.65 -3.22 -18.56
CA HIS A 526 -4.26 -2.71 -18.51
C HIS A 526 -3.66 -2.43 -19.89
N GLY A 527 -4.42 -2.57 -20.95
CA GLY A 527 -3.97 -2.46 -22.32
C GLY A 527 -3.15 -3.68 -22.76
N PRO A 528 -2.18 -3.47 -23.66
CA PRO A 528 -1.33 -4.53 -24.17
C PRO A 528 -0.57 -5.28 -23.06
N SER A 529 -0.50 -6.61 -23.18
CA SER A 529 0.13 -7.49 -22.20
C SER A 529 1.01 -8.55 -22.85
N LEU A 530 2.11 -8.90 -22.17
CA LEU A 530 3.03 -9.96 -22.53
C LEU A 530 2.99 -11.05 -21.45
N MET A 531 2.74 -12.29 -21.86
CA MET A 531 2.71 -13.46 -20.97
C MET A 531 3.93 -14.33 -21.22
N LEU A 532 4.59 -14.78 -20.15
CA LEU A 532 5.76 -15.66 -20.18
C LEU A 532 5.55 -16.84 -19.24
N MET A 533 5.67 -18.06 -19.75
CA MET A 533 5.44 -19.28 -18.97
C MET A 533 6.56 -20.28 -19.19
N LYS A 534 7.10 -20.82 -18.09
CA LYS A 534 8.10 -21.88 -18.12
C LYS A 534 7.42 -23.24 -17.94
N ILE A 535 7.67 -24.17 -18.85
CA ILE A 535 7.13 -25.53 -18.80
C ILE A 535 7.94 -26.36 -17.80
N LYS A 536 7.23 -27.12 -16.95
CA LYS A 536 7.84 -27.90 -15.87
C LYS A 536 8.71 -29.05 -16.34
N SER A 537 8.27 -29.80 -17.36
CA SER A 537 8.98 -30.99 -17.84
C SER A 537 10.22 -30.67 -18.68
N SER A 538 10.20 -29.56 -19.43
CA SER A 538 11.25 -29.24 -20.40
C SER A 538 12.07 -28.01 -20.04
N GLY A 539 11.57 -27.14 -19.14
CA GLY A 539 12.16 -25.83 -18.87
C GLY A 539 12.01 -24.82 -20.02
N LYS A 540 11.46 -25.21 -21.17
CA LYS A 540 11.19 -24.33 -22.31
C LYS A 540 10.16 -23.28 -21.91
N VAL A 541 10.26 -22.10 -22.53
CA VAL A 541 9.36 -20.99 -22.30
C VAL A 541 8.38 -20.89 -23.45
N ILE A 542 7.11 -20.69 -23.14
CA ILE A 542 6.08 -20.26 -24.08
C ILE A 542 5.62 -18.89 -23.65
N GLY A 543 5.39 -18.02 -24.62
CA GLY A 543 4.80 -16.72 -24.35
C GLY A 543 3.85 -16.27 -25.43
N ALA A 544 3.13 -15.21 -25.11
CA ALA A 544 2.13 -14.66 -25.99
C ALA A 544 1.92 -13.17 -25.70
N TYR A 545 1.78 -12.39 -26.78
CA TYR A 545 1.52 -10.96 -26.72
C TYR A 545 0.08 -10.67 -27.11
N ASN A 546 -0.68 -10.09 -26.19
CA ASN A 546 -2.01 -9.59 -26.43
C ASN A 546 -1.95 -8.06 -26.57
N PRO A 547 -2.24 -7.49 -27.76
CA PRO A 547 -2.26 -6.04 -27.99
C PRO A 547 -3.55 -5.36 -27.51
N LEU A 548 -4.50 -6.12 -26.97
CA LEU A 548 -5.81 -5.66 -26.52
C LEU A 548 -5.95 -5.79 -25.00
N ASP A 549 -6.97 -5.14 -24.46
CA ASP A 549 -7.45 -5.44 -23.11
C ASP A 549 -8.07 -6.84 -23.01
N TRP A 550 -7.77 -7.53 -21.92
CA TRP A 550 -8.55 -8.69 -21.50
C TRP A 550 -9.92 -8.21 -21.00
N GLN A 551 -10.98 -8.65 -21.66
CA GLN A 551 -12.36 -8.36 -21.28
C GLN A 551 -13.01 -9.61 -20.70
N HIS A 552 -13.71 -9.44 -19.58
CA HIS A 552 -14.54 -10.49 -19.01
C HIS A 552 -15.99 -10.35 -19.53
N HIS A 553 -16.62 -11.45 -19.91
CA HIS A 553 -18.03 -11.46 -20.30
C HIS A 553 -18.82 -12.19 -19.22
N THR A 554 -19.85 -11.53 -18.68
CA THR A 554 -20.58 -12.00 -17.50
C THR A 554 -21.69 -13.01 -17.81
N TYR A 555 -22.03 -13.27 -19.08
CA TYR A 555 -23.32 -13.88 -19.44
C TYR A 555 -23.33 -14.93 -20.59
N ALA A 556 -22.20 -15.49 -21.05
CA ALA A 556 -22.25 -16.48 -22.13
C ALA A 556 -21.46 -17.75 -21.83
N ALA A 557 -22.02 -18.90 -22.22
CA ALA A 557 -21.36 -20.20 -22.26
C ALA A 557 -20.43 -20.36 -23.48
N ASP A 558 -20.40 -19.36 -24.38
CA ASP A 558 -19.63 -19.38 -25.62
C ASP A 558 -18.37 -18.52 -25.54
N VAL A 559 -17.28 -19.01 -26.14
CA VAL A 559 -16.00 -18.30 -26.24
C VAL A 559 -16.14 -17.09 -27.17
N GLN A 560 -15.94 -15.88 -26.62
CA GLN A 560 -15.95 -14.65 -27.41
C GLN A 560 -14.53 -14.26 -27.82
N TYR A 561 -14.22 -14.43 -29.11
CA TYR A 561 -12.95 -13.99 -29.67
C TYR A 561 -12.98 -12.51 -30.03
N ARG A 562 -11.82 -11.89 -29.90
CA ARG A 562 -11.54 -10.51 -30.27
C ARG A 562 -10.56 -10.48 -31.43
N SER A 563 -10.89 -9.65 -32.42
CA SER A 563 -10.10 -9.53 -33.62
C SER A 563 -8.85 -8.67 -33.42
N THR A 564 -7.67 -9.15 -33.81
CA THR A 564 -6.45 -8.32 -33.89
C THR A 564 -5.42 -8.87 -34.87
N LYS A 565 -4.71 -7.96 -35.54
CA LYS A 565 -3.59 -8.26 -36.45
C LYS A 565 -2.21 -8.09 -35.79
N LYS A 566 -2.18 -7.80 -34.48
CA LYS A 566 -0.97 -7.43 -33.75
C LYS A 566 -0.53 -8.49 -32.74
N SER A 567 -1.36 -9.49 -32.47
CA SER A 567 -1.02 -10.57 -31.55
C SER A 567 0.00 -11.54 -32.15
N PHE A 568 0.80 -12.15 -31.30
CA PHE A 568 1.71 -13.22 -31.66
C PHE A 568 1.95 -14.14 -30.46
N ILE A 569 2.28 -15.38 -30.73
CA ILE A 569 2.73 -16.38 -29.75
C ILE A 569 4.18 -16.75 -30.04
N PHE A 570 4.88 -17.29 -29.05
CA PHE A 570 6.27 -17.70 -29.23
C PHE A 570 6.70 -18.80 -28.28
N SER A 571 7.77 -19.48 -28.67
CA SER A 571 8.59 -20.32 -27.80
C SER A 571 9.98 -19.71 -27.65
N TYR A 572 10.60 -19.93 -26.50
CA TYR A 572 11.95 -19.50 -26.17
C TYR A 572 12.66 -20.59 -25.35
N GLU A 573 13.92 -20.84 -25.68
CA GLU A 573 14.77 -21.82 -25.02
C GLU A 573 16.16 -21.20 -24.82
N LEU A 574 16.65 -21.29 -23.58
CA LEU A 574 17.96 -20.80 -23.19
C LEU A 574 18.89 -21.98 -22.94
N TYR A 575 20.02 -22.03 -23.65
CA TYR A 575 21.06 -23.04 -23.46
C TYR A 575 22.13 -22.53 -22.48
N GLY A 576 22.90 -23.45 -21.87
CA GLY A 576 23.86 -23.15 -20.80
C GLY A 576 25.04 -22.24 -21.21
N ASN A 577 25.20 -21.95 -22.50
CA ASN A 577 26.17 -21.04 -23.09
C ASN A 577 25.60 -19.64 -23.41
N ASN A 578 24.43 -19.28 -22.88
CA ASN A 578 23.66 -18.08 -23.23
C ASN A 578 23.16 -18.01 -24.68
N GLU A 579 23.29 -19.08 -25.46
CA GLU A 579 22.61 -19.15 -26.76
C GLU A 579 21.10 -19.25 -26.53
N THR A 580 20.35 -18.49 -27.33
CA THR A 580 18.89 -18.48 -27.28
C THR A 580 18.34 -18.99 -28.58
N ASN A 581 17.43 -19.96 -28.50
CA ASN A 581 16.62 -20.36 -29.64
C ASN A 581 15.19 -19.94 -29.37
N TYR A 582 14.56 -19.30 -30.34
CA TYR A 582 13.20 -18.83 -30.21
C TYR A 582 12.48 -18.94 -31.53
N ARG A 583 11.16 -19.02 -31.43
CA ARG A 583 10.26 -19.02 -32.58
C ARG A 583 9.11 -18.10 -32.27
N LEU A 584 8.87 -17.12 -33.14
CA LEU A 584 7.73 -16.22 -33.03
C LEU A 584 6.75 -16.53 -34.16
N CYS A 585 5.45 -16.51 -33.85
CA CYS A 585 4.38 -16.85 -34.79
C CYS A 585 3.30 -15.79 -34.73
N ARG A 586 3.06 -15.10 -35.85
CA ARG A 586 1.98 -14.12 -35.96
C ARG A 586 0.63 -14.80 -36.00
N VAL A 587 -0.37 -14.08 -35.51
CA VAL A 587 -1.77 -14.40 -35.79
C VAL A 587 -2.02 -14.36 -37.30
N VAL A 588 -2.74 -15.35 -37.81
CA VAL A 588 -3.20 -15.48 -39.20
C VAL A 588 -4.72 -15.32 -39.26
N ASN A 589 -5.45 -16.02 -38.39
CA ASN A 589 -6.89 -15.81 -38.22
C ASN A 589 -7.13 -14.67 -37.24
N PHE A 590 -7.23 -13.45 -37.77
CA PHE A 590 -7.36 -12.26 -36.94
C PHE A 590 -8.61 -12.27 -36.07
N ASP A 591 -9.73 -12.80 -36.56
CA ASP A 591 -11.02 -12.76 -35.86
C ASP A 591 -11.07 -13.72 -34.68
N GLN A 592 -10.21 -14.74 -34.68
CA GLN A 592 -10.02 -15.69 -33.59
C GLN A 592 -8.67 -15.50 -32.89
N ALA A 593 -8.22 -14.25 -32.72
CA ALA A 593 -6.89 -13.98 -32.17
C ALA A 593 -6.81 -14.17 -30.65
N ILE A 594 -7.74 -13.56 -29.90
CA ILE A 594 -7.67 -13.48 -28.43
C ILE A 594 -9.05 -13.76 -27.83
N ALA A 595 -9.15 -14.64 -26.84
CA ALA A 595 -10.39 -14.81 -26.08
C ALA A 595 -10.11 -15.08 -24.60
N SER A 596 -11.10 -14.80 -23.76
CA SER A 596 -11.14 -15.31 -22.38
C SER A 596 -12.49 -15.96 -22.12
N GLU A 597 -12.48 -17.06 -21.38
CA GLU A 597 -13.67 -17.88 -21.12
C GLU A 597 -13.74 -18.27 -19.65
N LYS A 598 -14.96 -18.31 -19.10
CA LYS A 598 -15.20 -18.84 -17.75
C LYS A 598 -15.33 -20.36 -17.81
N MET A 599 -14.55 -21.07 -17.00
CA MET A 599 -14.76 -22.49 -16.75
C MET A 599 -16.04 -22.71 -15.96
N ILE A 600 -16.91 -23.58 -16.47
CA ILE A 600 -18.09 -24.06 -15.76
C ILE A 600 -17.79 -25.48 -15.30
N THR A 601 -17.50 -25.66 -14.01
CA THR A 601 -17.37 -26.99 -13.39
C THR A 601 -18.63 -27.36 -12.63
N ASN A 602 -18.97 -28.66 -12.57
CA ASN A 602 -20.17 -29.18 -11.88
C ASN A 602 -20.15 -29.03 -10.34
N ARG A 603 -19.04 -28.54 -9.76
CA ARG A 603 -18.98 -28.08 -8.37
C ARG A 603 -19.14 -26.56 -8.37
N LYS A 604 -20.03 -26.06 -7.50
CA LYS A 604 -20.43 -24.65 -7.43
C LYS A 604 -19.29 -23.66 -7.16
N ASP A 605 -18.14 -24.13 -6.73
CA ASP A 605 -16.98 -23.31 -6.47
C ASP A 605 -15.85 -23.79 -7.36
N ILE A 606 -15.47 -22.96 -8.34
CA ILE A 606 -14.14 -22.35 -8.50
C ILE A 606 -14.13 -21.63 -9.85
N ASN A 607 -14.04 -20.29 -9.81
CA ASN A 607 -13.97 -19.42 -10.98
C ASN A 607 -12.62 -19.57 -11.70
N SER A 608 -12.46 -20.57 -12.56
CA SER A 608 -11.30 -20.66 -13.46
C SER A 608 -11.51 -19.88 -14.76
N LEU A 609 -10.54 -19.09 -15.19
CA LEU A 609 -10.57 -18.33 -16.46
C LEU A 609 -9.60 -18.99 -17.45
N ILE A 610 -10.12 -19.43 -18.59
CA ILE A 610 -9.31 -19.89 -19.72
C ILE A 610 -8.88 -18.67 -20.52
N LEU A 611 -7.57 -18.49 -20.71
CA LEU A 611 -7.03 -17.51 -21.65
C LEU A 611 -6.67 -18.21 -22.96
N ARG A 612 -7.03 -17.59 -24.09
CA ARG A 612 -6.87 -18.16 -25.42
C ARG A 612 -6.15 -17.19 -26.34
N PHE A 613 -5.11 -17.69 -26.99
CA PHE A 613 -4.51 -17.07 -28.18
C PHE A 613 -4.91 -17.96 -29.36
N GLY A 614 -6.07 -17.65 -29.91
CA GLY A 614 -6.82 -18.59 -30.74
C GLY A 614 -7.03 -19.91 -30.03
N ASP A 615 -7.29 -20.95 -30.81
CA ASP A 615 -7.29 -22.31 -30.27
C ASP A 615 -5.94 -23.00 -30.38
N ASP A 616 -4.90 -22.31 -30.86
CA ASP A 616 -3.53 -22.85 -30.95
C ASP A 616 -2.83 -22.85 -29.58
N LEU A 617 -3.11 -21.88 -28.71
CA LEU A 617 -2.53 -21.80 -27.37
C LEU A 617 -3.59 -21.42 -26.33
N VAL A 618 -3.92 -22.39 -25.48
CA VAL A 618 -5.01 -22.29 -24.50
C VAL A 618 -4.49 -22.57 -23.10
N PHE A 619 -4.76 -21.68 -22.15
CA PHE A 619 -4.34 -21.81 -20.76
C PHE A 619 -5.51 -22.27 -19.90
N SER A 620 -5.32 -23.32 -19.12
CA SER A 620 -6.35 -23.88 -18.24
C SER A 620 -5.79 -24.22 -16.87
N HIS A 621 -6.61 -24.03 -15.85
CA HIS A 621 -6.34 -24.47 -14.48
C HIS A 621 -7.04 -25.80 -14.22
N GLN A 622 -6.36 -26.74 -13.56
CA GLN A 622 -6.96 -27.98 -13.08
C GLN A 622 -6.79 -28.08 -11.56
N GLU A 623 -7.89 -28.27 -10.86
CA GLU A 623 -7.87 -28.53 -9.42
C GLU A 623 -7.72 -30.01 -9.10
N GLY A 624 -7.00 -30.26 -8.02
CA GLY A 624 -6.95 -31.56 -7.38
C GLY A 624 -8.32 -31.98 -6.88
N ILE A 625 -8.77 -33.18 -7.25
CA ILE A 625 -10.12 -33.68 -6.94
C ILE A 625 -10.31 -33.93 -5.42
N ASN A 626 -9.22 -33.93 -4.63
CA ASN A 626 -9.16 -34.16 -3.18
C ASN A 626 -8.23 -33.16 -2.47
N GLN A 627 -8.43 -32.92 -1.17
CA GLN A 627 -7.63 -32.03 -0.30
C GLN A 627 -6.11 -32.34 -0.25
N ASN A 628 -5.66 -33.44 -0.88
CA ASN A 628 -4.26 -33.88 -0.92
C ASN A 628 -3.60 -33.74 -2.32
N ILE A 629 -4.26 -33.12 -3.31
CA ILE A 629 -3.70 -32.93 -4.66
C ILE A 629 -3.50 -31.43 -4.92
N ASN A 630 -2.26 -31.02 -5.16
CA ASN A 630 -1.90 -29.64 -5.49
C ASN A 630 -2.58 -29.18 -6.79
N SER A 631 -3.09 -27.96 -6.83
CA SER A 631 -3.59 -27.32 -8.05
C SER A 631 -2.44 -27.12 -9.05
N SER A 632 -2.73 -27.23 -10.35
CA SER A 632 -1.72 -27.12 -11.41
C SER A 632 -2.25 -26.32 -12.60
N ILE A 633 -1.36 -25.55 -13.22
CA ILE A 633 -1.66 -24.79 -14.44
C ILE A 633 -1.15 -25.58 -15.64
N PHE A 634 -1.98 -25.66 -16.66
CA PHE A 634 -1.65 -26.28 -17.92
C PHE A 634 -1.76 -25.29 -19.07
N CYS A 635 -0.88 -25.41 -20.06
CA CYS A 635 -1.12 -24.88 -21.39
C CYS A 635 -1.36 -26.03 -22.36
N ARG A 636 -2.31 -25.83 -23.27
CA ARG A 636 -2.64 -26.75 -24.35
C ARG A 636 -2.23 -26.11 -25.65
N ILE A 637 -1.48 -26.87 -26.45
CA ILE A 637 -0.99 -26.46 -27.75
C ILE A 637 -1.67 -27.33 -28.80
N LYS A 638 -2.28 -26.69 -29.80
CA LYS A 638 -2.92 -27.35 -30.95
C LYS A 638 -2.45 -26.70 -32.25
N ALA A 639 -2.59 -27.41 -33.36
CA ALA A 639 -2.45 -26.84 -34.69
C ALA A 639 -3.84 -26.56 -35.26
N ASN A 640 -4.39 -25.40 -34.93
CA ASN A 640 -5.73 -24.96 -35.34
C ASN A 640 -5.71 -23.84 -36.38
N GLY A 641 -4.53 -23.29 -36.67
CA GLY A 641 -4.33 -22.35 -37.77
C GLY A 641 -4.74 -20.91 -37.46
N CYS A 642 -4.99 -20.57 -36.19
CA CYS A 642 -5.17 -19.16 -35.79
C CYS A 642 -3.82 -18.43 -35.79
N TYR A 643 -2.70 -19.11 -35.52
CA TYR A 643 -1.33 -18.59 -35.60
C TYR A 643 -0.48 -19.36 -36.61
N GLN A 644 0.57 -18.72 -37.14
CA GLN A 644 1.50 -19.29 -38.12
C GLN A 644 2.06 -20.65 -37.67
N GLN A 645 2.09 -21.62 -38.59
CA GLN A 645 2.50 -23.01 -38.39
C GLN A 645 3.89 -23.31 -39.00
N PRO A 646 4.64 -24.33 -38.55
CA PRO A 646 4.32 -25.30 -37.49
C PRO A 646 4.25 -24.70 -36.07
N PRO A 647 3.64 -25.42 -35.11
CA PRO A 647 3.34 -24.86 -33.80
C PRO A 647 4.63 -24.59 -33.01
N ILE A 648 4.56 -23.61 -32.11
CA ILE A 648 5.71 -23.17 -31.28
C ILE A 648 6.33 -24.31 -30.45
N MET A 649 5.59 -25.40 -30.26
CA MET A 649 5.96 -26.63 -29.57
C MET A 649 5.10 -27.79 -30.13
N PRO A 650 5.45 -29.06 -29.88
CA PRO A 650 4.60 -30.18 -30.26
C PRO A 650 3.17 -30.05 -29.71
N ILE A 651 2.20 -30.63 -30.42
CA ILE A 651 0.80 -30.66 -29.95
C ILE A 651 0.74 -31.47 -28.65
N GLY A 652 0.12 -30.90 -27.62
CA GLY A 652 0.07 -31.54 -26.30
C GLY A 652 -0.50 -30.64 -25.20
N ASN A 653 -0.58 -31.21 -23.99
CA ASN A 653 -0.86 -30.48 -22.77
C ASN A 653 0.41 -30.46 -21.92
N TYR A 654 0.79 -29.28 -21.42
CA TYR A 654 2.02 -29.05 -20.68
C TYR A 654 1.74 -28.39 -19.34
N GLU A 655 2.33 -28.92 -18.27
CA GLU A 655 2.27 -28.32 -16.94
C GLU A 655 3.24 -27.12 -16.84
N ILE A 656 2.79 -26.04 -16.20
CA ILE A 656 3.54 -24.78 -16.04
C ILE A 656 4.22 -24.73 -14.67
N ASP A 657 5.53 -24.47 -14.66
CA ASP A 657 6.38 -24.30 -13.47
C ASP A 657 6.50 -22.85 -13.02
N LYS A 658 6.55 -21.89 -13.96
CA LYS A 658 6.61 -20.45 -13.66
C LYS A 658 5.74 -19.67 -14.63
N TRP A 659 5.14 -18.58 -14.14
CA TRP A 659 4.35 -17.67 -14.97
C TRP A 659 4.60 -16.21 -14.58
N GLU A 660 4.90 -15.37 -15.56
CA GLU A 660 4.97 -13.91 -15.45
C GLU A 660 4.07 -13.24 -16.48
N ILE A 661 3.49 -12.10 -16.09
CA ILE A 661 2.73 -11.22 -17.00
C ILE A 661 3.22 -9.79 -16.84
N PHE A 662 3.46 -9.13 -17.97
CA PHE A 662 3.90 -7.74 -18.06
C PHE A 662 2.84 -6.90 -18.76
N ARG A 663 2.60 -5.69 -18.25
CA ARG A 663 1.96 -4.61 -19.00
C ARG A 663 2.97 -4.00 -19.95
N VAL A 664 2.55 -3.71 -21.18
CA VAL A 664 3.41 -3.18 -22.24
C VAL A 664 2.94 -1.78 -22.64
N GLU A 665 3.77 -0.77 -22.38
CA GLU A 665 3.52 0.64 -22.71
C GLU A 665 4.58 1.11 -23.72
N LYS A 666 4.20 1.93 -24.71
CA LYS A 666 5.12 2.47 -25.73
C LYS A 666 5.70 3.80 -25.27
#